data_AF-A0A9P5WWQ8-F1
#
_entry.id   AF-A0A9P5WWQ8-F1
#
_cell.length_a   1.000
_cell.length_b   1.000
_cell.length_c   1.000
_cell.angle_alpha   90.00
_cell.angle_beta   90.00
_cell.angle_gamma   90.00
#
_symmetry.space_group_name_H-M   'P 1'
#
loop_
_entity.id
_entity.type
_entity.pdbx_description
1 polymer ?
#
loop_
_entity_poly.entity_id
_entity_poly.type
_entity_poly.pdbx_seq_one_letter_code
_entity_poly.pdbx_strand_id
1 'polypeptide(L)'
;MKNTSKEVSKQAFEYLREKRMVGAEVDSAARDPPPRCHLDAHKDLRDRIANSLDNPIQTTVILGPAGVGKTAIAQTVAEEFKASHRLGTSLFFSRRSNRNDPNKVVPTLVYLLALTYPSYKNLIVKRLSIDPTIFEKIIRVQFRELIAQPFQRLGKRRNPLRTSVIVLDGLDKCTGKIVQRELLELIGNYVQEVPSSPLRWMIFSRPEPHLKELLSQESFQAASKCIVFSVDEAKSQRIEMQNPNNSPAATPQHLIELLSGVLQTRQKRDALENLKDENAQLLVDFLHLVLLGPGSLGFEYQSRVLVALDRLSKASALHPQHYVLEDLVLDQHPVAVDFGGFCDVYREYYGGQYLCLRVLRVDDSGKDKFLRHYSRETILWGQAEHPNILPFYGICYLGYGSLKKICLVSPWMEASNIVTYLKTHGSVPRRPLICDVACGLEYLHDKNIVHGDLKGPNILVNNVGRACLADFGLASIQADKIFSSKITTTATFGCSCRWAAPELHNDDPRLTKKSDVWAMGCVFFEIFTGLLPFGECSNNGQIIWKIMKGNLPAVLDVSRWAGLDESMRDLIYRCWATDPGECPRCQQIVQELGADGPSSEDGDDVRDWFAHEKQHFRDAMRKSSSIQIDLTRVERVLNGSLNIPWLKYINTSLNFSQAPCKQGKRNVLENLKDGDAQLQVDFLYLVSAPQPRITGI
;
A
#
# COMPACT_ATOMS: atom_id res chain seq x y z
N MET A 1 -64.05 -33.09 -0.75
CA MET A 1 -62.71 -33.23 -1.36
C MET A 1 -61.97 -31.90 -1.64
N LYS A 2 -62.63 -30.81 -2.06
CA LYS A 2 -61.93 -29.51 -2.32
C LYS A 2 -61.32 -28.82 -1.08
N ASN A 3 -61.93 -28.96 0.11
CA ASN A 3 -61.39 -28.36 1.35
C ASN A 3 -60.15 -29.10 1.88
N THR A 4 -60.11 -30.42 1.80
CA THR A 4 -58.97 -31.24 2.25
C THR A 4 -57.71 -30.98 1.43
N SER A 5 -57.85 -30.79 0.11
CA SER A 5 -56.73 -30.50 -0.79
C SER A 5 -56.13 -29.10 -0.56
N LYS A 6 -56.96 -28.10 -0.22
CA LYS A 6 -56.49 -26.76 0.13
C LYS A 6 -55.75 -26.76 1.47
N GLU A 7 -56.23 -27.50 2.45
CA GLU A 7 -55.61 -27.57 3.78
C GLU A 7 -54.24 -28.26 3.75
N VAL A 8 -54.13 -29.39 3.05
CA VAL A 8 -52.84 -30.09 2.85
C VAL A 8 -51.84 -29.22 2.08
N SER A 9 -52.32 -28.45 1.09
CA SER A 9 -51.47 -27.50 0.35
C SER A 9 -50.96 -26.37 1.24
N LYS A 10 -51.80 -25.88 2.15
CA LYS A 10 -51.42 -24.86 3.13
C LYS A 10 -50.39 -25.38 4.12
N GLN A 11 -50.63 -26.54 4.72
CA GLN A 11 -49.72 -27.18 5.68
C GLN A 11 -48.35 -27.52 5.06
N ALA A 12 -48.32 -28.10 3.86
CA ALA A 12 -47.06 -28.40 3.18
C ALA A 12 -46.26 -27.13 2.86
N PHE A 13 -46.95 -26.03 2.53
CA PHE A 13 -46.30 -24.76 2.23
C PHE A 13 -45.83 -24.02 3.49
N GLU A 14 -46.55 -24.13 4.60
CA GLU A 14 -46.11 -23.64 5.93
C GLU A 14 -44.88 -24.41 6.42
N TYR A 15 -44.87 -25.74 6.28
CA TYR A 15 -43.70 -26.56 6.61
C TYR A 15 -42.46 -26.15 5.80
N LEU A 16 -42.63 -25.91 4.51
CA LEU A 16 -41.56 -25.39 3.64
C LEU A 16 -41.10 -23.98 4.07
N ARG A 17 -42.03 -23.12 4.50
CA ARG A 17 -41.74 -21.78 5.01
C ARG A 17 -40.86 -21.83 6.26
N GLU A 18 -41.07 -22.78 7.16
CA GLU A 18 -40.31 -22.94 8.41
C GLU A 18 -38.87 -23.41 8.19
N LYS A 19 -38.63 -24.23 7.16
CA LYS A 19 -37.30 -24.78 6.86
C LYS A 19 -36.38 -23.79 6.13
N ARG A 20 -36.86 -22.61 5.75
CA ARG A 20 -36.08 -21.62 5.00
C ARG A 20 -35.10 -20.82 5.86
N MET A 21 -34.12 -20.22 5.20
CA MET A 21 -33.19 -19.24 5.74
C MET A 21 -33.87 -17.87 5.75
N VAL A 22 -34.42 -17.49 6.91
CA VAL A 22 -35.19 -16.25 7.06
C VAL A 22 -34.30 -15.03 6.80
N GLY A 23 -34.82 -14.11 6.00
CA GLY A 23 -34.19 -12.83 5.73
C GLY A 23 -33.06 -12.87 4.71
N ALA A 24 -32.88 -14.00 4.02
CA ALA A 24 -31.90 -14.16 2.95
C ALA A 24 -32.43 -13.73 1.57
N GLU A 25 -33.72 -13.41 1.46
CA GLU A 25 -34.38 -12.94 0.23
C GLU A 25 -33.93 -11.53 -0.16
N VAL A 26 -33.94 -11.17 -1.46
CA VAL A 26 -33.56 -9.83 -1.97
C VAL A 26 -34.30 -8.67 -1.31
N ASP A 27 -35.57 -8.86 -0.95
CA ASP A 27 -36.51 -7.88 -0.41
C ASP A 27 -36.81 -8.06 1.08
N SER A 28 -35.97 -8.81 1.78
CA SER A 28 -36.09 -8.97 3.23
C SER A 28 -35.83 -7.66 3.97
N ALA A 29 -36.67 -7.33 4.97
CA ALA A 29 -36.45 -6.21 5.88
C ALA A 29 -35.09 -6.27 6.61
N ALA A 30 -34.56 -7.48 6.87
CA ALA A 30 -33.21 -7.66 7.42
C ALA A 30 -32.06 -7.22 6.49
N ARG A 31 -32.39 -6.78 5.27
CA ARG A 31 -31.46 -6.21 4.29
C ARG A 31 -31.75 -4.75 4.00
N ASP A 32 -32.61 -4.07 4.77
CA ASP A 32 -32.88 -2.64 4.58
C ASP A 32 -31.94 -1.78 5.46
N PRO A 33 -31.21 -0.77 4.91
CA PRO A 33 -31.11 -0.43 3.49
C PRO A 33 -30.35 -1.49 2.69
N PRO A 34 -30.79 -1.81 1.45
CA PRO A 34 -30.11 -2.80 0.61
C PRO A 34 -28.68 -2.34 0.32
N PRO A 35 -27.72 -3.26 0.14
CA PRO A 35 -26.38 -2.92 -0.32
C PRO A 35 -26.47 -2.17 -1.65
N ARG A 36 -26.32 -0.84 -1.60
CA ARG A 36 -26.52 0.01 -2.78
C ARG A 36 -25.24 0.08 -3.59
N CYS A 37 -25.40 -0.12 -4.89
CA CYS A 37 -24.45 0.35 -5.87
C CYS A 37 -24.89 1.72 -6.38
N HIS A 38 -23.96 2.62 -6.71
CA HIS A 38 -24.30 3.82 -7.48
C HIS A 38 -24.89 3.36 -8.83
N LEU A 39 -26.01 3.98 -9.27
CA LEU A 39 -26.93 3.48 -10.31
C LEU A 39 -26.30 3.15 -11.68
N ASP A 40 -25.05 3.55 -11.88
CA ASP A 40 -24.33 3.57 -13.15
C ASP A 40 -22.98 2.80 -13.13
N ALA A 41 -22.50 2.41 -11.95
CA ALA A 41 -21.14 1.91 -11.71
C ALA A 41 -20.74 0.57 -12.37
N HIS A 42 -21.66 -0.09 -13.07
CA HIS A 42 -21.49 -1.43 -13.60
C HIS A 42 -22.23 -1.64 -14.93
N LYS A 43 -22.45 -0.61 -15.75
CA LYS A 43 -23.18 -0.75 -17.04
C LYS A 43 -22.54 -1.81 -17.94
N ASP A 44 -21.22 -1.77 -18.08
CA ASP A 44 -20.46 -2.73 -18.88
C ASP A 44 -20.48 -4.16 -18.29
N LEU A 45 -20.52 -4.29 -16.96
CA LEU A 45 -20.79 -5.58 -16.31
C LEU A 45 -22.24 -6.04 -16.50
N ARG A 46 -23.22 -5.14 -16.42
CA ARG A 46 -24.62 -5.44 -16.71
C ARG A 46 -24.77 -5.92 -18.15
N ASP A 47 -24.02 -5.32 -19.09
CA ASP A 47 -23.98 -5.75 -20.49
C ASP A 47 -23.28 -7.12 -20.63
N ARG A 48 -22.17 -7.37 -19.95
CA ARG A 48 -21.53 -8.71 -19.89
C ARG A 48 -22.45 -9.78 -19.26
N ILE A 49 -23.22 -9.40 -18.24
CA ILE A 49 -24.21 -10.24 -17.55
C ILE A 49 -25.41 -10.50 -18.46
N ALA A 50 -25.94 -9.46 -19.12
CA ALA A 50 -27.04 -9.56 -20.08
C ALA A 50 -26.65 -10.43 -21.28
N ASN A 51 -25.48 -10.18 -21.88
CA ASN A 51 -24.91 -10.97 -22.97
C ASN A 51 -24.63 -12.43 -22.54
N SER A 52 -24.35 -12.69 -21.25
CA SER A 52 -24.20 -14.08 -20.77
C SER A 52 -25.52 -14.85 -20.77
N LEU A 53 -26.66 -14.15 -20.63
CA LEU A 53 -27.99 -14.78 -20.60
C LEU A 53 -28.52 -15.13 -21.99
N ASP A 54 -27.92 -14.57 -23.04
CA ASP A 54 -28.21 -14.94 -24.43
C ASP A 54 -27.53 -16.25 -24.83
N ASN A 55 -26.54 -16.72 -24.05
CA ASN A 55 -25.93 -18.03 -24.24
C ASN A 55 -26.72 -19.11 -23.45
N PRO A 56 -27.37 -20.07 -24.13
CA PRO A 56 -28.34 -20.96 -23.52
C PRO A 56 -27.76 -22.07 -22.62
N ILE A 57 -26.45 -22.16 -22.39
CA ILE A 57 -25.81 -23.37 -21.83
C ILE A 57 -24.97 -23.13 -20.56
N GLN A 58 -24.75 -21.89 -20.09
CA GLN A 58 -23.74 -21.65 -19.05
C GLN A 58 -24.29 -21.08 -17.72
N THR A 59 -23.83 -21.67 -16.60
CA THR A 59 -23.89 -21.06 -15.26
C THR A 59 -22.88 -19.93 -15.18
N THR A 60 -23.26 -18.74 -14.75
CA THR A 60 -22.31 -17.61 -14.61
C THR A 60 -21.78 -17.57 -13.17
N VAL A 61 -20.48 -17.77 -13.01
CA VAL A 61 -19.80 -17.70 -11.71
C VAL A 61 -18.94 -16.44 -11.66
N ILE A 62 -19.19 -15.60 -10.68
CA ILE A 62 -18.54 -14.31 -10.48
C ILE A 62 -17.65 -14.42 -9.24
N LEU A 63 -16.33 -14.45 -9.46
CA LEU A 63 -15.34 -14.52 -8.41
C LEU A 63 -14.74 -13.14 -8.14
N GLY A 64 -14.45 -12.81 -6.89
CA GLY A 64 -13.67 -11.60 -6.59
C GLY A 64 -13.32 -11.47 -5.11
N PRO A 65 -12.29 -10.69 -4.76
CA PRO A 65 -11.87 -10.51 -3.37
C PRO A 65 -12.93 -9.76 -2.53
N ALA A 66 -12.73 -9.71 -1.21
CA ALA A 66 -13.62 -8.94 -0.33
C ALA A 66 -13.64 -7.45 -0.73
N GLY A 67 -14.77 -6.77 -0.52
CA GLY A 67 -14.87 -5.32 -0.73
C GLY A 67 -15.11 -4.85 -2.18
N VAL A 68 -14.95 -5.70 -3.21
CA VAL A 68 -15.14 -5.30 -4.64
C VAL A 68 -16.60 -5.08 -5.08
N GLY A 69 -17.54 -4.96 -4.14
CA GLY A 69 -18.94 -4.66 -4.46
C GLY A 69 -19.79 -5.84 -4.96
N LYS A 70 -19.30 -7.09 -4.97
CA LYS A 70 -20.07 -8.28 -5.42
C LYS A 70 -21.49 -8.36 -4.86
N THR A 71 -21.65 -8.19 -3.55
CA THR A 71 -22.98 -8.25 -2.91
C THR A 71 -23.89 -7.10 -3.35
N ALA A 72 -23.34 -5.90 -3.64
CA ALA A 72 -24.10 -4.78 -4.17
C ALA A 72 -24.50 -5.02 -5.62
N ILE A 73 -23.60 -5.57 -6.45
CA ILE A 73 -23.91 -6.00 -7.83
C ILE A 73 -25.01 -7.06 -7.80
N ALA A 74 -24.85 -8.11 -6.99
CA ALA A 74 -25.83 -9.18 -6.86
C ALA A 74 -27.21 -8.65 -6.41
N GLN A 75 -27.23 -7.66 -5.51
CA GLN A 75 -28.45 -6.96 -5.10
C GLN A 75 -29.10 -6.25 -6.29
N THR A 76 -28.35 -5.40 -7.00
CA THR A 76 -28.84 -4.63 -8.14
C THR A 76 -29.34 -5.54 -9.27
N VAL A 77 -28.59 -6.58 -9.62
CA VAL A 77 -28.98 -7.58 -10.63
C VAL A 77 -30.27 -8.30 -10.24
N ALA A 78 -30.40 -8.68 -8.96
CA ALA A 78 -31.62 -9.32 -8.47
C ALA A 78 -32.83 -8.37 -8.56
N GLU A 79 -32.67 -7.09 -8.18
CA GLU A 79 -33.72 -6.06 -8.28
C GLU A 79 -34.16 -5.81 -9.73
N GLU A 80 -33.22 -5.72 -10.68
CA GLU A 80 -33.50 -5.52 -12.11
C GLU A 80 -34.25 -6.72 -12.72
N PHE A 81 -33.82 -7.94 -12.41
CA PHE A 81 -34.55 -9.13 -12.86
C PHE A 81 -35.90 -9.26 -12.19
N LYS A 82 -36.07 -8.79 -10.96
CA LYS A 82 -37.37 -8.76 -10.28
C LYS A 82 -38.31 -7.78 -10.98
N ALA A 83 -37.83 -6.57 -11.28
CA ALA A 83 -38.59 -5.53 -12.00
C ALA A 83 -39.01 -5.97 -13.41
N SER A 84 -38.17 -6.75 -14.11
CA SER A 84 -38.48 -7.29 -15.44
C SER A 84 -39.27 -8.61 -15.44
N HIS A 85 -39.69 -9.09 -14.26
CA HIS A 85 -40.35 -10.39 -14.06
C HIS A 85 -39.57 -11.58 -14.63
N ARG A 86 -38.24 -11.53 -14.47
CA ARG A 86 -37.29 -12.57 -14.88
C ARG A 86 -36.49 -13.13 -13.70
N LEU A 87 -36.63 -12.60 -12.48
CA LEU A 87 -36.03 -13.20 -11.29
C LEU A 87 -36.85 -14.41 -10.87
N GLY A 88 -36.24 -15.59 -10.90
CA GLY A 88 -36.83 -16.80 -10.33
C GLY A 88 -36.78 -16.75 -8.80
N THR A 89 -35.57 -16.57 -8.25
CA THR A 89 -35.32 -16.37 -6.82
C THR A 89 -33.91 -15.78 -6.57
N SER A 90 -33.64 -15.39 -5.33
CA SER A 90 -32.32 -14.97 -4.86
C SER A 90 -32.05 -15.47 -3.44
N LEU A 91 -30.78 -15.76 -3.14
CA LEU A 91 -30.33 -16.13 -1.80
C LEU A 91 -28.99 -15.43 -1.51
N PHE A 92 -28.93 -14.73 -0.38
CA PHE A 92 -27.74 -14.01 0.02
C PHE A 92 -27.21 -14.48 1.37
N PHE A 93 -26.02 -15.04 1.36
CA PHE A 93 -25.36 -15.54 2.56
C PHE A 93 -24.75 -14.41 3.40
N SER A 94 -24.82 -14.55 4.73
CA SER A 94 -24.20 -13.64 5.69
C SER A 94 -23.83 -14.38 6.98
N ARG A 95 -22.52 -14.50 7.27
CA ARG A 95 -22.05 -15.03 8.56
C ARG A 95 -22.48 -14.15 9.74
N ARG A 96 -22.46 -12.82 9.57
CA ARG A 96 -22.87 -11.86 10.62
C ARG A 96 -24.34 -12.00 11.03
N SER A 97 -25.20 -12.38 10.08
CA SER A 97 -26.64 -12.55 10.32
C SER A 97 -27.03 -14.02 10.52
N ASN A 98 -26.07 -14.92 10.72
CA ASN A 98 -26.29 -16.37 10.82
C ASN A 98 -27.06 -16.97 9.62
N ARG A 99 -26.91 -16.36 8.44
CA ARG A 99 -27.47 -16.80 7.14
C ARG A 99 -26.42 -17.59 6.38
N ASN A 100 -25.97 -18.68 6.95
CA ASN A 100 -24.87 -19.51 6.45
C ASN A 100 -25.13 -21.02 6.54
N ASP A 101 -26.28 -21.44 7.06
CA ASP A 101 -26.63 -22.84 7.23
C ASP A 101 -26.85 -23.56 5.88
N PRO A 102 -26.02 -24.56 5.52
CA PRO A 102 -26.15 -25.31 4.26
C PRO A 102 -27.48 -26.07 4.14
N ASN A 103 -28.03 -26.57 5.26
CA ASN A 103 -29.25 -27.38 5.25
C ASN A 103 -30.49 -26.55 4.89
N LYS A 104 -30.39 -25.22 4.96
CA LYS A 104 -31.47 -24.30 4.61
C LYS A 104 -31.39 -23.79 3.17
N VAL A 105 -30.33 -24.10 2.42
CA VAL A 105 -30.14 -23.58 1.05
C VAL A 105 -31.23 -24.07 0.10
N VAL A 106 -31.37 -25.38 -0.07
CA VAL A 106 -32.39 -25.96 -0.96
C VAL A 106 -33.82 -25.62 -0.50
N PRO A 107 -34.20 -25.78 0.79
CA PRO A 107 -35.53 -25.36 1.26
C PRO A 107 -35.86 -23.90 0.91
N THR A 108 -34.89 -22.98 1.06
CA THR A 108 -35.10 -21.57 0.74
C THR A 108 -35.34 -21.34 -0.74
N LEU A 109 -34.52 -21.94 -1.61
CA LEU A 109 -34.70 -21.82 -3.06
C LEU A 109 -36.05 -22.38 -3.50
N VAL A 110 -36.44 -23.54 -2.97
CA VAL A 110 -37.72 -24.22 -3.28
C VAL A 110 -38.90 -23.38 -2.83
N TYR A 111 -38.87 -22.83 -1.60
CA TYR A 111 -39.91 -21.95 -1.09
C TYR A 111 -40.13 -20.74 -2.00
N LEU A 112 -39.05 -20.05 -2.35
CA LEU A 112 -39.10 -18.83 -3.14
C LEU A 112 -39.50 -19.10 -4.60
N LEU A 113 -39.00 -20.16 -5.22
CA LEU A 113 -39.44 -20.58 -6.55
C LEU A 113 -40.93 -20.96 -6.57
N ALA A 114 -41.45 -21.55 -5.49
CA ALA A 114 -42.87 -21.87 -5.35
C ALA A 114 -43.76 -20.64 -5.13
N LEU A 115 -43.21 -19.53 -4.62
CA LEU A 115 -43.91 -18.24 -4.65
C LEU A 115 -43.97 -17.67 -6.06
N THR A 116 -42.89 -17.84 -6.84
CA THR A 116 -42.78 -17.30 -8.21
C THR A 116 -43.59 -18.11 -9.24
N TYR A 117 -43.63 -19.45 -9.12
CA TYR A 117 -44.25 -20.33 -10.11
C TYR A 117 -45.36 -21.20 -9.51
N PRO A 118 -46.65 -20.88 -9.76
CA PRO A 118 -47.77 -21.68 -9.26
C PRO A 118 -47.76 -23.14 -9.73
N SER A 119 -47.31 -23.40 -10.96
CA SER A 119 -47.21 -24.76 -11.52
C SER A 119 -46.13 -25.60 -10.82
N TYR A 120 -45.02 -24.98 -10.44
CA TYR A 120 -43.98 -25.59 -9.63
C TYR A 120 -44.45 -25.81 -8.19
N LYS A 121 -45.12 -24.83 -7.58
CA LYS A 121 -45.73 -24.95 -6.23
C LYS A 121 -46.58 -26.22 -6.11
N ASN A 122 -47.41 -26.50 -7.10
CA ASN A 122 -48.26 -27.70 -7.11
C ASN A 122 -47.44 -29.00 -7.13
N LEU A 123 -46.31 -29.03 -7.85
CA LEU A 123 -45.41 -30.19 -7.87
C LEU A 123 -44.72 -30.37 -6.52
N ILE A 124 -44.29 -29.28 -5.88
CA ILE A 124 -43.62 -29.32 -4.58
C ILE A 124 -44.58 -29.73 -3.47
N VAL A 125 -45.79 -29.16 -3.41
CA VAL A 125 -46.81 -29.57 -2.45
C VAL A 125 -47.11 -31.07 -2.59
N LYS A 126 -47.26 -31.58 -3.82
CA LYS A 126 -47.46 -33.01 -4.06
C LYS A 126 -46.25 -33.84 -3.63
N ARG A 127 -45.02 -33.37 -3.87
CA ARG A 127 -43.80 -34.06 -3.46
C ARG A 127 -43.68 -34.13 -1.93
N LEU A 128 -43.99 -33.04 -1.24
CA LEU A 128 -43.96 -32.95 0.22
C LEU A 128 -45.05 -33.78 0.90
N SER A 129 -46.23 -33.91 0.29
CA SER A 129 -47.27 -34.82 0.81
C SER A 129 -46.89 -36.29 0.68
N ILE A 130 -46.00 -36.64 -0.25
CA ILE A 130 -45.51 -38.01 -0.44
C ILE A 130 -44.34 -38.30 0.51
N ASP A 131 -43.47 -37.32 0.78
CA ASP A 131 -42.29 -37.48 1.64
C ASP A 131 -42.00 -36.19 2.41
N PRO A 132 -42.51 -36.08 3.66
CA PRO A 132 -42.24 -34.92 4.51
C PRO A 132 -40.80 -34.88 5.03
N THR A 133 -40.07 -36.00 4.97
CA THR A 133 -38.67 -36.13 5.44
C THR A 133 -37.65 -35.66 4.40
N ILE A 134 -38.09 -35.18 3.23
CA ILE A 134 -37.19 -34.81 2.12
C ILE A 134 -36.09 -33.83 2.56
N PHE A 135 -36.35 -32.94 3.52
CA PHE A 135 -35.38 -31.97 4.04
C PHE A 135 -34.35 -32.55 5.02
N GLU A 136 -34.52 -33.79 5.46
CA GLU A 136 -33.55 -34.54 6.27
C GLU A 136 -32.60 -35.36 5.40
N LYS A 137 -32.91 -35.52 4.10
CA LYS A 137 -32.06 -36.22 3.14
C LYS A 137 -30.87 -35.35 2.73
N ILE A 138 -29.82 -36.00 2.24
CA ILE A 138 -28.63 -35.30 1.73
C ILE A 138 -28.98 -34.29 0.63
N ILE A 139 -28.18 -33.22 0.53
CA ILE A 139 -28.49 -32.06 -0.32
C ILE A 139 -28.65 -32.40 -1.81
N ARG A 140 -27.91 -33.40 -2.32
CA ARG A 140 -28.06 -33.91 -3.70
C ARG A 140 -29.47 -34.43 -3.97
N VAL A 141 -30.04 -35.17 -3.03
CA VAL A 141 -31.40 -35.73 -3.16
C VAL A 141 -32.43 -34.60 -3.12
N GLN A 142 -32.27 -33.65 -2.20
CA GLN A 142 -33.13 -32.48 -2.11
C GLN A 142 -33.11 -31.69 -3.43
N PHE A 143 -31.93 -31.35 -3.93
CA PHE A 143 -31.76 -30.58 -5.17
C PHE A 143 -32.37 -31.31 -6.37
N ARG A 144 -32.08 -32.61 -6.53
CA ARG A 144 -32.60 -33.41 -7.64
C ARG A 144 -34.13 -33.47 -7.64
N GLU A 145 -34.75 -33.77 -6.51
CA GLU A 145 -36.18 -34.05 -6.44
C GLU A 145 -37.05 -32.79 -6.31
N LEU A 146 -36.49 -31.72 -5.74
CA LEU A 146 -37.22 -30.47 -5.51
C LEU A 146 -36.87 -29.39 -6.53
N ILE A 147 -35.74 -29.45 -7.22
CA ILE A 147 -35.39 -28.47 -8.26
C ILE A 147 -35.27 -29.16 -9.61
N ALA A 148 -34.37 -30.13 -9.76
CA ALA A 148 -34.03 -30.64 -11.08
C ALA A 148 -35.19 -31.34 -11.81
N GLN A 149 -35.79 -32.35 -11.17
CA GLN A 149 -36.89 -33.11 -11.76
C GLN A 149 -38.16 -32.25 -11.99
N PRO A 150 -38.60 -31.38 -11.06
CA PRO A 150 -39.74 -30.50 -11.32
C PRO A 150 -39.53 -29.59 -12.54
N PHE A 151 -38.37 -28.95 -12.67
CA PHE A 151 -38.11 -28.07 -13.82
C PHE A 151 -37.88 -28.85 -15.13
N GLN A 152 -37.34 -30.07 -15.06
CA GLN A 152 -37.32 -30.98 -16.21
C GLN A 152 -38.73 -31.32 -16.69
N ARG A 153 -39.69 -31.57 -15.77
CA ARG A 153 -41.10 -31.84 -16.12
C ARG A 153 -41.80 -30.60 -16.67
N LEU A 154 -41.53 -29.43 -16.12
CA LEU A 154 -42.11 -28.17 -16.57
C LEU A 154 -41.55 -27.73 -17.94
N GLY A 155 -40.28 -27.99 -18.22
CA GLY A 155 -39.64 -27.69 -19.50
C GLY A 155 -40.15 -28.51 -20.69
N LYS A 156 -40.76 -29.68 -20.44
CA LYS A 156 -41.37 -30.54 -21.49
C LYS A 156 -42.79 -30.11 -21.91
N ARG A 157 -43.35 -29.03 -21.35
CA ARG A 157 -44.71 -28.57 -21.67
C ARG A 157 -44.73 -27.70 -22.94
N ARG A 158 -45.85 -27.73 -23.69
CA ARG A 158 -46.06 -26.98 -24.95
C ARG A 158 -45.81 -25.47 -24.86
N ASN A 159 -46.00 -24.88 -23.67
CA ASN A 159 -45.65 -23.48 -23.39
C ASN A 159 -44.43 -23.44 -22.47
N PRO A 160 -43.22 -23.20 -23.02
CA PRO A 160 -42.01 -23.13 -22.21
C PRO A 160 -42.09 -21.95 -21.23
N LEU A 161 -41.63 -22.18 -20.00
CA LEU A 161 -41.51 -21.13 -18.99
C LEU A 161 -40.49 -20.08 -19.48
N ARG A 162 -40.77 -18.80 -19.22
CA ARG A 162 -39.83 -17.71 -19.53
C ARG A 162 -38.53 -17.92 -18.77
N THR A 163 -37.39 -17.75 -19.45
CA THR A 163 -36.06 -17.86 -18.84
C THR A 163 -35.96 -16.96 -17.61
N SER A 164 -35.54 -17.54 -16.50
CA SER A 164 -35.54 -16.90 -15.19
C SER A 164 -34.22 -17.11 -14.44
N VAL A 165 -33.77 -16.07 -13.75
CA VAL A 165 -32.45 -16.01 -13.12
C VAL A 165 -32.55 -16.37 -11.64
N ILE A 166 -31.60 -17.17 -11.16
CA ILE A 166 -31.35 -17.48 -9.77
C ILE A 166 -30.05 -16.82 -9.35
N VAL A 167 -30.10 -15.93 -8.36
CA VAL A 167 -28.92 -15.23 -7.84
C VAL A 167 -28.51 -15.83 -6.50
N LEU A 168 -27.28 -16.35 -6.40
CA LEU A 168 -26.66 -16.80 -5.15
C LEU A 168 -25.48 -15.90 -4.81
N ASP A 169 -25.56 -15.12 -3.72
CA ASP A 169 -24.46 -14.26 -3.29
C ASP A 169 -23.77 -14.77 -2.02
N GLY A 170 -22.45 -14.86 -2.09
CA GLY A 170 -21.58 -15.21 -0.98
C GLY A 170 -21.54 -16.70 -0.69
N LEU A 171 -21.42 -17.56 -1.72
CA LEU A 171 -21.30 -19.01 -1.52
C LEU A 171 -20.17 -19.39 -0.53
N ASP A 172 -19.05 -18.65 -0.56
CA ASP A 172 -17.92 -18.72 0.38
C ASP A 172 -18.31 -18.48 1.85
N LYS A 173 -19.45 -17.83 2.10
CA LYS A 173 -19.98 -17.56 3.44
C LYS A 173 -20.84 -18.69 3.98
N CYS A 174 -21.27 -19.66 3.16
CA CYS A 174 -21.99 -20.86 3.60
C CYS A 174 -21.07 -21.76 4.45
N THR A 175 -21.59 -22.41 5.49
CA THR A 175 -20.77 -23.23 6.39
C THR A 175 -20.38 -24.55 5.73
N GLY A 176 -19.08 -24.88 5.77
CA GLY A 176 -18.54 -26.16 5.30
C GLY A 176 -18.03 -26.13 3.85
N LYS A 177 -16.72 -26.27 3.66
CA LYS A 177 -16.06 -26.24 2.33
C LYS A 177 -16.57 -27.33 1.39
N ILE A 178 -16.78 -28.54 1.92
CA ILE A 178 -17.31 -29.70 1.18
C ILE A 178 -18.70 -29.36 0.60
N VAL A 179 -19.57 -28.76 1.42
CA VAL A 179 -20.93 -28.43 0.99
C VAL A 179 -20.94 -27.27 -0.01
N GLN A 180 -20.05 -26.28 0.13
CA GLN A 180 -19.90 -25.21 -0.87
C GLN A 180 -19.52 -25.78 -2.25
N ARG A 181 -18.55 -26.71 -2.27
CA ARG A 181 -18.14 -27.42 -3.49
C ARG A 181 -19.28 -28.24 -4.07
N GLU A 182 -19.94 -29.04 -3.23
CA GLU A 182 -21.08 -29.88 -3.64
C GLU A 182 -22.25 -29.07 -4.20
N LEU A 183 -22.57 -27.91 -3.62
CA LEU A 183 -23.59 -27.00 -4.14
C LEU A 183 -23.22 -26.48 -5.53
N LEU A 184 -21.96 -26.09 -5.73
CA LEU A 184 -21.49 -25.60 -7.02
C LEU A 184 -21.51 -26.71 -8.08
N GLU A 185 -21.07 -27.92 -7.72
CA GLU A 185 -21.14 -29.12 -8.58
C GLU A 185 -22.59 -29.43 -9.00
N LEU A 186 -23.53 -29.48 -8.05
CA LEU A 186 -24.94 -29.75 -8.33
C LEU A 186 -25.54 -28.73 -9.31
N ILE A 187 -25.21 -27.45 -9.15
CA ILE A 187 -25.69 -26.38 -10.03
C ILE A 187 -25.06 -26.47 -11.43
N GLY A 188 -23.76 -26.76 -11.52
CA GLY A 188 -23.09 -26.96 -12.80
C GLY A 188 -23.68 -28.14 -13.57
N ASN A 189 -23.83 -29.29 -12.91
CA ASN A 189 -24.38 -30.51 -13.50
C ASN A 189 -25.85 -30.32 -13.92
N TYR A 190 -26.63 -29.57 -13.14
CA TYR A 190 -28.04 -29.29 -13.47
C TYR A 190 -28.24 -28.71 -14.87
N VAL A 191 -27.36 -27.80 -15.29
CA VAL A 191 -27.48 -27.15 -16.61
C VAL A 191 -27.22 -28.15 -17.74
N GLN A 192 -26.34 -29.13 -17.52
CA GLN A 192 -26.07 -30.22 -18.46
C GLN A 192 -27.19 -31.27 -18.45
N GLU A 193 -27.69 -31.66 -17.27
CA GLU A 193 -28.71 -32.70 -17.10
C GLU A 193 -30.12 -32.24 -17.51
N VAL A 194 -30.40 -30.93 -17.42
CA VAL A 194 -31.70 -30.35 -17.74
C VAL A 194 -31.56 -29.15 -18.70
N PRO A 195 -31.10 -29.35 -19.96
CA PRO A 195 -30.86 -28.23 -20.89
C PRO A 195 -32.13 -27.43 -21.24
N SER A 196 -33.30 -28.06 -21.15
CA SER A 196 -34.61 -27.44 -21.37
C SER A 196 -35.11 -26.63 -20.16
N SER A 197 -34.32 -26.53 -19.09
CA SER A 197 -34.67 -25.77 -17.90
C SER A 197 -34.78 -24.27 -18.22
N PRO A 198 -35.80 -23.56 -17.71
CA PRO A 198 -35.86 -22.10 -17.80
C PRO A 198 -34.92 -21.40 -16.82
N LEU A 199 -34.35 -22.12 -15.84
CA LEU A 199 -33.53 -21.54 -14.77
C LEU A 199 -32.08 -21.30 -15.23
N ARG A 200 -31.58 -20.10 -14.95
CA ARG A 200 -30.18 -19.68 -15.15
C ARG A 200 -29.57 -19.29 -13.82
N TRP A 201 -28.35 -19.73 -13.55
CA TRP A 201 -27.69 -19.53 -12.26
C TRP A 201 -26.61 -18.47 -12.35
N MET A 202 -26.62 -17.55 -11.37
CA MET A 202 -25.59 -16.54 -11.14
C MET A 202 -25.06 -16.69 -9.73
N ILE A 203 -23.77 -17.01 -9.61
CA ILE A 203 -23.14 -17.32 -8.33
C ILE A 203 -22.04 -16.31 -8.08
N PHE A 204 -22.15 -15.53 -7.00
CA PHE A 204 -21.12 -14.59 -6.57
C PHE A 204 -20.36 -15.18 -5.38
N SER A 205 -19.04 -15.26 -5.48
CA SER A 205 -18.23 -15.79 -4.39
C SER A 205 -16.81 -15.22 -4.35
N ARG A 206 -16.12 -15.46 -3.23
CA ARG A 206 -14.67 -15.28 -3.16
C ARG A 206 -13.94 -16.41 -3.88
N PRO A 207 -12.73 -16.16 -4.39
CA PRO A 207 -11.97 -17.15 -5.12
C PRO A 207 -11.27 -18.13 -4.14
N GLU A 208 -12.07 -18.84 -3.34
CA GLU A 208 -11.59 -19.84 -2.37
C GLU A 208 -10.94 -21.03 -3.08
N PRO A 209 -9.85 -21.63 -2.54
CA PRO A 209 -9.09 -22.68 -3.24
C PRO A 209 -9.93 -23.87 -3.72
N HIS A 210 -10.83 -24.40 -2.87
CA HIS A 210 -11.68 -25.54 -3.22
C HIS A 210 -12.74 -25.24 -4.28
N LEU A 211 -13.13 -23.96 -4.44
CA LEU A 211 -14.03 -23.53 -5.50
C LEU A 211 -13.26 -23.28 -6.81
N LYS A 212 -12.06 -22.69 -6.72
CA LYS A 212 -11.16 -22.50 -7.87
C LYS A 212 -10.80 -23.83 -8.51
N GLU A 213 -10.44 -24.82 -7.69
CA GLU A 213 -10.10 -26.16 -8.15
C GLU A 213 -11.23 -26.78 -8.99
N LEU A 214 -12.47 -26.71 -8.50
CA LEU A 214 -13.64 -27.19 -9.25
C LEU A 214 -13.85 -26.40 -10.56
N LEU A 215 -13.74 -25.07 -10.50
CA LEU A 215 -13.90 -24.20 -11.67
C LEU A 215 -12.79 -24.38 -12.72
N SER A 216 -11.63 -24.93 -12.34
CA SER A 216 -10.56 -25.30 -13.27
C SER A 216 -10.78 -26.64 -13.98
N GLN A 217 -11.76 -27.45 -13.57
CA GLN A 217 -12.04 -28.73 -14.22
C GLN A 217 -12.72 -28.51 -15.57
N GLU A 218 -12.22 -29.16 -16.63
CA GLU A 218 -12.75 -29.02 -18.00
C GLU A 218 -14.25 -29.34 -18.09
N SER A 219 -14.70 -30.36 -17.36
CA SER A 219 -16.11 -30.77 -17.27
C SER A 219 -17.02 -29.64 -16.77
N PHE A 220 -16.53 -28.81 -15.85
CA PHE A 220 -17.25 -27.69 -15.26
C PHE A 220 -17.13 -26.41 -16.10
N GLN A 221 -15.98 -26.18 -16.76
CA GLN A 221 -15.78 -25.07 -17.69
C GLN A 221 -16.71 -25.15 -18.91
N ALA A 222 -17.02 -26.37 -19.37
CA ALA A 222 -18.01 -26.57 -20.43
C ALA A 222 -19.43 -26.11 -20.01
N ALA A 223 -19.77 -26.21 -18.72
CA ALA A 223 -21.08 -25.87 -18.16
C ALA A 223 -21.16 -24.46 -17.54
N SER A 224 -20.04 -23.72 -17.46
CA SER A 224 -20.00 -22.47 -16.71
C SER A 224 -19.08 -21.42 -17.32
N LYS A 225 -19.46 -20.16 -17.15
CA LYS A 225 -18.65 -18.99 -17.49
C LYS A 225 -18.14 -18.37 -16.19
N CYS A 226 -16.82 -18.40 -15.99
CA CYS A 226 -16.20 -17.74 -14.86
C CYS A 226 -15.81 -16.30 -15.22
N ILE A 227 -16.27 -15.34 -14.43
CA ILE A 227 -15.91 -13.92 -14.52
C ILE A 227 -15.14 -13.58 -13.24
N VAL A 228 -13.88 -13.17 -13.38
CA VAL A 228 -13.02 -12.82 -12.24
C VAL A 228 -12.94 -11.31 -12.12
N PHE A 229 -13.36 -10.79 -10.97
CA PHE A 229 -13.21 -9.40 -10.58
C PHE A 229 -11.86 -9.23 -9.88
N SER A 230 -10.94 -8.55 -10.53
CA SER A 230 -9.83 -7.91 -9.86
C SER A 230 -10.30 -6.64 -9.14
N VAL A 231 -9.49 -6.16 -8.20
CA VAL A 231 -9.71 -4.85 -7.55
C VAL A 231 -9.65 -3.72 -8.60
N ASP A 232 -9.04 -3.97 -9.76
CA ASP A 232 -8.87 -3.01 -10.85
C ASP A 232 -10.11 -2.92 -11.77
N GLU A 233 -10.73 -4.05 -12.16
CA GLU A 233 -11.93 -4.04 -13.02
C GLU A 233 -13.16 -3.41 -12.36
N ALA A 234 -13.34 -3.61 -11.05
CA ALA A 234 -14.45 -3.01 -10.30
C ALA A 234 -14.29 -1.49 -10.10
N LYS A 235 -13.06 -0.95 -10.25
CA LYS A 235 -12.76 0.48 -10.16
C LYS A 235 -12.90 1.17 -11.52
N SER A 236 -12.52 0.51 -12.62
CA SER A 236 -12.66 1.05 -13.98
C SER A 236 -14.10 1.38 -14.36
N GLN A 237 -15.08 0.55 -13.96
CA GLN A 237 -16.49 0.75 -14.33
C GLN A 237 -17.24 1.79 -13.48
N ARG A 238 -16.70 2.20 -12.32
CA ARG A 238 -17.24 3.31 -11.51
C ARG A 238 -16.88 4.69 -12.07
N ILE A 239 -15.88 4.77 -12.94
CA ILE A 239 -15.31 6.02 -13.45
C ILE A 239 -16.01 6.51 -14.74
N GLU A 240 -16.66 5.63 -15.50
CA GLU A 240 -17.22 5.94 -16.83
C GLU A 240 -18.51 6.78 -16.87
N MET A 241 -19.19 7.06 -15.74
CA MET A 241 -20.55 7.63 -15.79
C MET A 241 -20.71 9.02 -15.16
N GLN A 242 -19.64 9.84 -15.11
CA GLN A 242 -19.75 11.25 -14.70
C GLN A 242 -19.19 12.31 -15.66
N ASN A 243 -18.92 12.03 -16.95
CA ASN A 243 -18.82 13.12 -17.94
C ASN A 243 -18.92 12.68 -19.41
N PRO A 244 -19.74 13.34 -20.26
CA PRO A 244 -19.86 13.06 -21.70
C PRO A 244 -18.81 13.77 -22.58
N ASN A 245 -17.68 14.22 -22.04
CA ASN A 245 -16.58 14.77 -22.84
C ASN A 245 -15.27 14.02 -22.52
N ASN A 246 -14.82 13.24 -23.51
CA ASN A 246 -13.61 12.43 -23.50
C ASN A 246 -12.37 13.20 -23.01
N SER A 247 -11.85 12.79 -21.86
CA SER A 247 -10.42 12.66 -21.58
C SER A 247 -10.20 11.28 -20.95
N PRO A 248 -9.10 10.57 -21.27
CA PRO A 248 -8.87 9.20 -20.81
C PRO A 248 -8.79 9.13 -19.28
N ALA A 249 -9.41 8.11 -18.67
CA ALA A 249 -9.41 7.92 -17.22
C ALA A 249 -7.99 7.85 -16.65
N ALA A 250 -7.76 8.44 -15.46
CA ALA A 250 -6.50 8.33 -14.72
C ALA A 250 -6.16 6.88 -14.38
N THR A 251 -5.41 6.24 -15.28
CA THR A 251 -4.67 5.03 -14.98
C THR A 251 -3.53 5.37 -14.00
N PRO A 252 -3.04 4.42 -13.19
CA PRO A 252 -1.83 4.63 -12.38
C PRO A 252 -0.66 5.16 -13.23
N GLN A 253 -0.55 4.69 -14.48
CA GLN A 253 0.44 5.16 -15.44
C GLN A 253 0.23 6.65 -15.81
N HIS A 254 -1.01 7.06 -16.08
CA HIS A 254 -1.35 8.46 -16.35
C HIS A 254 -1.07 9.37 -15.14
N LEU A 255 -1.34 8.92 -13.92
CA LEU A 255 -1.02 9.68 -12.71
C LEU A 255 0.48 9.81 -12.48
N ILE A 256 1.25 8.78 -12.79
CA ILE A 256 2.71 8.82 -12.78
C ILE A 256 3.23 9.84 -13.80
N GLU A 257 2.62 9.92 -14.98
CA GLU A 257 2.93 10.94 -16.01
C GLU A 257 2.58 12.36 -15.55
N LEU A 258 1.39 12.57 -14.99
CA LEU A 258 0.98 13.86 -14.42
C LEU A 258 1.90 14.29 -13.28
N LEU A 259 2.21 13.37 -12.37
CA LEU A 259 3.15 13.59 -11.28
C LEU A 259 4.54 13.94 -11.85
N SER A 260 5.00 13.26 -12.89
CA SER A 260 6.24 13.59 -13.59
C SER A 260 6.24 15.04 -14.08
N GLY A 261 5.14 15.49 -14.70
CA GLY A 261 4.98 16.87 -15.16
C GLY A 261 4.94 17.92 -14.03
N VAL A 262 4.41 17.57 -12.86
CA VAL A 262 4.44 18.42 -11.65
C VAL A 262 5.85 18.51 -11.08
N LEU A 263 6.59 17.40 -11.05
CA LEU A 263 7.93 17.34 -10.46
C LEU A 263 9.03 17.98 -11.32
N GLN A 264 8.76 18.26 -12.61
CA GLN A 264 9.73 18.86 -13.53
C GLN A 264 10.13 20.31 -13.19
N THR A 265 9.21 21.16 -12.71
CA THR A 265 9.49 22.58 -12.46
C THR A 265 9.46 22.93 -10.98
N ARG A 266 10.25 23.92 -10.55
CA ARG A 266 10.28 24.36 -9.14
C ARG A 266 8.92 24.93 -8.70
N GLN A 267 8.31 25.75 -9.56
CA GLN A 267 7.03 26.41 -9.25
C GLN A 267 5.87 25.43 -9.03
N LYS A 268 5.77 24.36 -9.84
CA LYS A 268 4.74 23.32 -9.69
C LYS A 268 4.97 22.44 -8.46
N ARG A 269 6.24 22.22 -8.08
CA ARG A 269 6.61 21.54 -6.83
C ARG A 269 6.24 22.36 -5.60
N ASP A 270 6.55 23.65 -5.60
CA ASP A 270 6.19 24.56 -4.51
C ASP A 270 4.65 24.65 -4.35
N ALA A 271 3.88 24.41 -5.42
CA ALA A 271 2.42 24.30 -5.33
C ALA A 271 1.94 23.07 -4.53
N LEU A 272 2.73 21.99 -4.46
CA LEU A 272 2.42 20.84 -3.60
C LEU A 272 2.55 21.22 -2.12
N GLU A 273 3.54 22.03 -1.77
CA GLU A 273 3.77 22.47 -0.38
C GLU A 273 2.63 23.36 0.17
N ASN A 274 1.80 23.92 -0.71
CA ASN A 274 0.63 24.72 -0.35
C ASN A 274 -0.64 23.90 -0.13
N LEU A 275 -0.61 22.59 -0.42
CA LEU A 275 -1.76 21.73 -0.16
C LEU A 275 -1.97 21.55 1.34
N LYS A 276 -3.24 21.56 1.75
CA LYS A 276 -3.66 21.40 3.14
C LYS A 276 -4.71 20.30 3.27
N ASP A 277 -4.90 19.88 4.52
CA ASP A 277 -6.00 19.01 4.95
C ASP A 277 -6.07 17.69 4.15
N GLU A 278 -7.26 17.24 3.80
CA GLU A 278 -7.49 15.96 3.14
C GLU A 278 -6.80 15.83 1.78
N ASN A 279 -6.57 16.92 1.05
CA ASN A 279 -5.88 16.87 -0.25
C ASN A 279 -4.38 16.64 -0.06
N ALA A 280 -3.79 17.21 0.99
CA ALA A 280 -2.42 16.92 1.36
C ALA A 280 -2.28 15.47 1.82
N GLN A 281 -3.18 14.98 2.67
CA GLN A 281 -3.18 13.58 3.12
C GLN A 281 -3.27 12.60 1.96
N LEU A 282 -4.21 12.84 1.04
CA LEU A 282 -4.40 12.02 -0.15
C LEU A 282 -3.12 11.92 -1.00
N LEU A 283 -2.42 13.04 -1.21
CA LEU A 283 -1.17 13.03 -1.96
C LEU A 283 -0.01 12.41 -1.17
N VAL A 284 0.06 12.59 0.14
CA VAL A 284 1.05 11.91 0.99
C VAL A 284 0.91 10.39 0.84
N ASP A 285 -0.32 9.87 0.94
CA ASP A 285 -0.60 8.45 0.76
C ASP A 285 -0.31 7.98 -0.66
N PHE A 286 -0.65 8.80 -1.68
CA PHE A 286 -0.41 8.45 -3.08
C PHE A 286 1.07 8.40 -3.42
N LEU A 287 1.85 9.39 -3.02
CA LEU A 287 3.30 9.43 -3.25
C LEU A 287 3.99 8.26 -2.53
N HIS A 288 3.54 7.91 -1.32
CA HIS A 288 4.02 6.72 -0.62
C HIS A 288 3.69 5.44 -1.40
N LEU A 289 2.46 5.30 -1.91
CA LEU A 289 2.07 4.15 -2.73
C LEU A 289 2.92 4.03 -4.02
N VAL A 290 3.23 5.15 -4.67
CA VAL A 290 4.11 5.17 -5.86
C VAL A 290 5.50 4.64 -5.52
N LEU A 291 6.05 4.98 -4.35
CA LEU A 291 7.34 4.46 -3.89
C LEU A 291 7.31 2.98 -3.49
N LEU A 292 6.15 2.45 -3.10
CA LEU A 292 5.94 1.02 -2.81
C LEU A 292 5.68 0.17 -4.08
N GLY A 293 5.42 0.80 -5.22
CA GLY A 293 5.11 0.12 -6.48
C GLY A 293 6.27 -0.74 -7.01
N PRO A 294 6.00 -1.76 -7.85
CA PRO A 294 7.03 -2.62 -8.42
C PRO A 294 8.06 -1.77 -9.19
N GLY A 295 9.34 -2.15 -9.07
CA GLY A 295 10.54 -1.37 -9.44
C GLY A 295 10.75 -1.03 -10.92
N SER A 296 9.70 -0.77 -11.69
CA SER A 296 9.76 -0.29 -13.07
C SER A 296 10.03 1.22 -13.19
N LEU A 297 10.06 1.96 -12.08
CA LEU A 297 10.36 3.39 -12.07
C LEU A 297 11.87 3.64 -11.98
N GLY A 298 12.40 4.50 -12.85
CA GLY A 298 13.82 4.87 -12.84
C GLY A 298 14.24 5.53 -11.52
N PHE A 299 15.50 5.30 -11.14
CA PHE A 299 16.08 5.75 -9.87
C PHE A 299 15.94 7.27 -9.60
N GLU A 300 16.17 8.09 -10.64
CA GLU A 300 16.00 9.55 -10.54
C GLU A 300 14.55 9.97 -10.24
N TYR A 301 13.59 9.25 -10.82
CA TYR A 301 12.17 9.52 -10.60
C TYR A 301 11.77 9.17 -9.17
N GLN A 302 12.20 8.01 -8.66
CA GLN A 302 11.96 7.62 -7.26
C GLN A 302 12.53 8.66 -6.29
N SER A 303 13.75 9.16 -6.55
CA SER A 303 14.36 10.23 -5.74
C SER A 303 13.51 11.50 -5.74
N ARG A 304 12.96 11.91 -6.89
CA ARG A 304 12.08 13.10 -6.99
C ARG A 304 10.74 12.91 -6.26
N VAL A 305 10.14 11.72 -6.36
CA VAL A 305 8.90 11.38 -5.63
C VAL A 305 9.15 11.38 -4.12
N LEU A 306 10.27 10.81 -3.66
CA LEU A 306 10.66 10.81 -2.25
C LEU A 306 10.86 12.22 -1.70
N VAL A 307 11.49 13.11 -2.47
CA VAL A 307 11.65 14.52 -2.08
C VAL A 307 10.31 15.25 -2.03
N ALA A 308 9.40 14.98 -2.97
CA ALA A 308 8.07 15.56 -2.95
C ALA A 308 7.26 15.10 -1.74
N LEU A 309 7.34 13.81 -1.39
CA LEU A 309 6.72 13.24 -0.21
C LEU A 309 7.27 13.86 1.08
N ASP A 310 8.60 13.93 1.23
CA ASP A 310 9.27 14.56 2.38
C ASP A 310 8.84 16.03 2.55
N ARG A 311 8.83 16.82 1.47
CA ARG A 311 8.43 18.23 1.50
C ARG A 311 6.95 18.43 1.83
N LEU A 312 6.07 17.67 1.17
CA LEU A 312 4.64 17.74 1.44
C LEU A 312 4.32 17.32 2.88
N SER A 313 4.93 16.24 3.36
CA SER A 313 4.82 15.76 4.74
C SER A 313 5.31 16.80 5.76
N LYS A 314 6.39 17.53 5.47
CA LYS A 314 6.88 18.63 6.30
C LYS A 314 5.95 19.85 6.32
N ALA A 315 5.44 20.24 5.15
CA ALA A 315 4.60 21.43 5.02
C ALA A 315 3.22 21.23 5.66
N SER A 316 2.68 20.01 5.58
CA SER A 316 1.37 19.65 6.11
C SER A 316 1.39 19.03 7.52
N ALA A 317 2.58 18.66 8.03
CA ALA A 317 2.76 17.85 9.24
C ALA A 317 2.01 16.49 9.20
N LEU A 318 1.76 15.97 8.00
CA LEU A 318 1.08 14.69 7.76
C LEU A 318 2.08 13.58 7.43
N HIS A 319 1.68 12.33 7.62
CA HIS A 319 2.46 11.13 7.30
C HIS A 319 1.58 10.12 6.56
N PRO A 320 2.17 9.14 5.86
CA PRO A 320 1.41 8.07 5.23
C PRO A 320 0.57 7.34 6.27
N GLN A 321 -0.74 7.25 6.05
CA GLN A 321 -1.65 6.54 6.95
C GLN A 321 -1.26 5.07 7.11
N HIS A 322 -0.56 4.50 6.12
CA HIS A 322 -0.09 3.12 6.15
C HIS A 322 0.96 2.87 7.25
N TYR A 323 1.59 3.92 7.77
CA TYR A 323 2.48 3.80 8.93
C TYR A 323 1.73 3.73 10.25
N VAL A 324 0.44 4.09 10.32
CA VAL A 324 -0.30 4.18 11.59
C VAL A 324 -0.66 2.78 12.11
N LEU A 325 -0.22 2.48 13.32
CA LEU A 325 -0.47 1.22 14.03
C LEU A 325 -1.71 1.36 14.92
N GLU A 326 -2.90 1.21 14.33
CA GLU A 326 -4.19 1.44 15.00
C GLU A 326 -4.48 0.47 16.17
N ASP A 327 -3.92 -0.74 16.10
CA ASP A 327 -4.13 -1.79 17.11
C ASP A 327 -3.20 -1.68 18.33
N LEU A 328 -2.14 -0.86 18.25
CA LEU A 328 -1.17 -0.72 19.34
C LEU A 328 -1.70 0.26 20.39
N VAL A 329 -2.52 -0.27 21.31
CA VAL A 329 -2.99 0.47 22.49
C VAL A 329 -1.99 0.29 23.61
N LEU A 330 -1.32 1.38 23.99
CA LEU A 330 -0.34 1.40 25.07
C LEU A 330 -1.05 1.78 26.38
N ASP A 331 -0.86 0.99 27.43
CA ASP A 331 -1.39 1.28 28.76
C ASP A 331 -0.79 2.57 29.33
N GLN A 332 -1.54 3.23 30.22
CA GLN A 332 -1.17 4.54 30.73
C GLN A 332 0.06 4.45 31.64
N HIS A 333 1.14 5.09 31.18
CA HIS A 333 2.41 5.40 31.85
C HIS A 333 3.51 4.32 31.79
N PRO A 334 4.04 4.02 30.59
CA PRO A 334 5.30 3.29 30.49
C PRO A 334 6.43 4.09 31.16
N VAL A 335 7.38 3.40 31.79
CA VAL A 335 8.58 4.02 32.38
C VAL A 335 9.63 4.15 31.29
N ALA A 336 10.14 5.36 31.07
CA ALA A 336 11.18 5.58 30.07
C ALA A 336 12.46 4.84 30.50
N VAL A 337 13.01 4.05 29.57
CA VAL A 337 14.25 3.29 29.75
C VAL A 337 15.47 4.10 29.36
N ASP A 338 15.28 5.14 28.54
CA ASP A 338 16.32 6.09 28.15
C ASP A 338 15.73 7.47 27.85
N PHE A 339 16.52 8.52 28.10
CA PHE A 339 16.17 9.92 27.90
C PHE A 339 17.17 10.53 26.91
N GLY A 340 16.89 10.38 25.62
CA GLY A 340 17.68 11.00 24.56
C GLY A 340 17.43 12.52 24.48
N GLY A 341 18.21 13.27 23.70
CA GLY A 341 18.12 14.74 23.66
C GLY A 341 16.75 15.33 23.28
N PHE A 342 15.98 14.61 22.47
CA PHE A 342 14.68 15.07 21.92
C PHE A 342 13.53 14.06 22.09
N CYS A 343 13.84 12.84 22.54
CA CYS A 343 12.90 11.73 22.60
C CYS A 343 13.10 10.94 23.89
N ASP A 344 12.02 10.41 24.41
CA ASP A 344 12.04 9.43 25.49
C ASP A 344 11.84 8.04 24.87
N VAL A 345 12.63 7.06 25.30
CA VAL A 345 12.55 5.69 24.79
C VAL A 345 11.83 4.83 25.81
N TYR A 346 10.87 4.05 25.33
CA TYR A 346 10.14 3.07 26.13
C TYR A 346 10.28 1.69 25.52
N ARG A 347 10.27 0.67 26.38
CA ARG A 347 10.30 -0.74 26.00
C ARG A 347 8.94 -1.35 26.31
N GLU A 348 8.32 -1.96 25.31
CA GLU A 348 6.98 -2.55 25.46
C GLU A 348 6.92 -3.96 24.89
N TYR A 349 6.09 -4.83 25.47
CA TYR A 349 5.89 -6.18 24.96
C TYR A 349 4.55 -6.29 24.23
N TYR A 350 4.59 -6.54 22.93
CA TYR A 350 3.38 -6.61 22.11
C TYR A 350 3.54 -7.63 20.98
N GLY A 351 2.48 -8.41 20.71
CA GLY A 351 2.48 -9.35 19.59
C GLY A 351 3.58 -10.41 19.66
N GLY A 352 4.03 -10.80 20.86
CA GLY A 352 5.05 -11.83 21.06
C GLY A 352 6.50 -11.35 20.97
N GLN A 353 6.74 -10.03 20.93
CA GLN A 353 8.09 -9.45 20.86
C GLN A 353 8.19 -8.14 21.65
N TYR A 354 9.43 -7.77 22.00
CA TYR A 354 9.70 -6.46 22.58
C TYR A 354 9.84 -5.39 21.49
N LEU A 355 9.18 -4.26 21.70
CA LEU A 355 9.17 -3.08 20.86
C LEU A 355 9.91 -1.94 21.54
N CYS A 356 10.60 -1.14 20.73
CA CYS A 356 11.14 0.15 21.08
C CYS A 356 10.17 1.24 20.62
N LEU A 357 9.72 2.07 21.57
CA LEU A 357 8.85 3.21 21.33
C LEU A 357 9.63 4.49 21.58
N ARG A 358 9.95 5.23 20.53
CA ARG A 358 10.57 6.56 20.65
C ARG A 358 9.47 7.62 20.67
N VAL A 359 9.19 8.17 21.84
CA VAL A 359 8.16 9.21 22.04
C VAL A 359 8.83 10.57 21.96
N LEU A 360 8.30 11.43 21.10
CA LEU A 360 8.84 12.78 20.96
C LEU A 360 8.43 13.68 22.12
N ARG A 361 9.40 14.43 22.66
CA ARG A 361 9.14 15.52 23.59
C ARG A 361 8.76 16.77 22.80
N VAL A 362 7.49 17.17 22.89
CA VAL A 362 6.98 18.35 22.20
C VAL A 362 6.67 19.43 23.25
N ASP A 363 7.54 20.44 23.33
CA ASP A 363 7.25 21.67 24.06
C ASP A 363 6.37 22.59 23.19
N ASP A 364 5.40 23.26 23.80
CA ASP A 364 4.41 24.11 23.10
C ASP A 364 5.05 25.24 22.27
N SER A 365 6.25 25.70 22.63
CA SER A 365 6.97 26.77 21.94
C SER A 365 7.75 26.33 20.69
N GLY A 366 7.80 25.03 20.37
CA GLY A 366 8.62 24.47 19.27
C GLY A 366 7.90 23.58 18.26
N LYS A 367 6.58 23.40 18.41
CA LYS A 367 5.74 22.42 17.68
C LYS A 367 6.06 22.30 16.18
N ASP A 368 6.02 23.41 15.43
CA ASP A 368 6.18 23.37 13.97
C ASP A 368 7.58 22.96 13.50
N LYS A 369 8.61 23.20 14.30
CA LYS A 369 9.99 22.82 13.96
C LYS A 369 10.22 21.34 14.24
N PHE A 370 9.73 20.85 15.37
CA PHE A 370 9.83 19.45 15.75
C PHE A 370 8.99 18.54 14.85
N LEU A 371 7.77 18.96 14.48
CA LEU A 371 6.93 18.21 13.53
C LEU A 371 7.62 18.06 12.16
N ARG A 372 8.40 19.06 11.71
CA ARG A 372 9.16 18.98 10.44
C ARG A 372 10.31 17.97 10.50
N HIS A 373 11.03 17.88 11.62
CA HIS A 373 12.08 16.87 11.80
C HIS A 373 11.48 15.46 11.87
N TYR A 374 10.37 15.33 12.61
CA TYR A 374 9.61 14.09 12.72
C TYR A 374 9.09 13.57 11.36
N SER A 375 8.47 14.44 10.56
CA SER A 375 8.00 14.09 9.21
C SER A 375 9.15 13.53 8.37
N ARG A 376 10.32 14.18 8.40
CA ARG A 376 11.50 13.71 7.66
C ARG A 376 11.94 12.31 8.08
N GLU A 377 12.14 12.12 9.39
CA GLU A 377 12.63 10.87 9.94
C GLU A 377 11.66 9.73 9.60
N THR A 378 10.35 9.97 9.77
CA THR A 378 9.29 9.00 9.45
C THR A 378 9.30 8.60 7.98
N ILE A 379 9.39 9.57 7.06
CA ILE A 379 9.40 9.30 5.62
C ILE A 379 10.66 8.53 5.22
N LEU A 380 11.86 9.01 5.61
CA LEU A 380 13.11 8.39 5.19
C LEU A 380 13.30 7.00 5.79
N TRP A 381 13.01 6.83 7.08
CA TRP A 381 13.14 5.56 7.75
C TRP A 381 12.14 4.53 7.20
N GLY A 382 10.89 4.91 6.97
CA GLY A 382 9.88 4.01 6.40
C GLY A 382 10.11 3.62 4.93
N GLN A 383 11.04 4.28 4.23
CA GLN A 383 11.47 3.93 2.87
C GLN A 383 12.78 3.11 2.82
N ALA A 384 13.42 2.94 3.99
CA ALA A 384 14.64 2.16 4.13
C ALA A 384 14.29 0.71 4.53
N GLU A 385 14.64 -0.25 3.68
CA GLU A 385 14.41 -1.68 3.88
C GLU A 385 15.67 -2.44 3.48
N HIS A 386 16.47 -2.80 4.48
CA HIS A 386 17.72 -3.53 4.32
C HIS A 386 18.11 -4.20 5.66
N PRO A 387 18.73 -5.40 5.66
CA PRO A 387 19.11 -6.10 6.90
C PRO A 387 19.98 -5.29 7.86
N ASN A 388 20.83 -4.43 7.33
CA ASN A 388 21.70 -3.54 8.12
C ASN A 388 21.10 -2.16 8.39
N ILE A 389 19.79 -2.01 8.25
CA ILE A 389 19.03 -0.83 8.65
C ILE A 389 18.02 -1.26 9.71
N LEU A 390 17.92 -0.49 10.80
CA LEU A 390 16.95 -0.76 11.86
C LEU A 390 15.53 -0.85 11.26
N PRO A 391 14.78 -1.94 11.49
CA PRO A 391 13.43 -2.04 10.94
C PRO A 391 12.50 -0.95 11.45
N PHE A 392 11.79 -0.28 10.53
CA PHE A 392 10.69 0.61 10.87
C PHE A 392 9.38 -0.16 10.88
N TYR A 393 8.68 -0.13 12.01
CA TYR A 393 7.40 -0.81 12.18
C TYR A 393 6.22 0.10 11.91
N GLY A 394 6.35 1.39 12.19
CA GLY A 394 5.30 2.36 11.98
C GLY A 394 5.26 3.40 13.09
N ILE A 395 4.10 4.00 13.26
CA ILE A 395 3.86 5.05 14.23
C ILE A 395 2.61 4.73 15.05
N CYS A 396 2.63 5.09 16.33
CA CYS A 396 1.45 5.04 17.17
C CYS A 396 1.29 6.34 17.95
N TYR A 397 0.13 6.50 18.58
CA TYR A 397 -0.18 7.68 19.37
C TYR A 397 -0.31 7.30 20.84
N LEU A 398 0.44 7.97 21.71
CA LEU A 398 0.36 7.80 23.16
C LEU A 398 -0.40 8.97 23.78
N GLY A 399 -1.39 8.67 24.64
CA GLY A 399 -2.21 9.66 25.34
C GLY A 399 -3.62 9.85 24.74
N TYR A 400 -4.43 10.69 25.41
CA TYR A 400 -5.85 10.90 25.07
C TYR A 400 -6.13 12.36 24.66
N GLY A 401 -7.12 12.55 23.79
CA GLY A 401 -7.58 13.88 23.36
C GLY A 401 -6.50 14.69 22.64
N SER A 402 -6.31 15.94 23.06
CA SER A 402 -5.34 16.89 22.50
C SER A 402 -3.87 16.65 22.93
N LEU A 403 -3.63 15.68 23.82
CA LEU A 403 -2.30 15.34 24.36
C LEU A 403 -1.65 14.13 23.67
N LYS A 404 -2.17 13.70 22.51
CA LYS A 404 -1.60 12.60 21.73
C LYS A 404 -0.16 12.94 21.30
N LYS A 405 0.82 12.23 21.87
CA LYS A 405 2.22 12.26 21.45
C LYS A 405 2.44 11.22 20.37
N ILE A 406 3.22 11.57 19.36
CA ILE A 406 3.57 10.64 18.29
C ILE A 406 4.76 9.79 18.71
N CYS A 407 4.69 8.50 18.42
CA CYS A 407 5.69 7.51 18.79
C CYS A 407 6.16 6.77 17.54
N LEU A 408 7.47 6.71 17.32
CA LEU A 408 8.08 5.86 16.30
C LEU A 408 8.32 4.47 16.87
N VAL A 409 7.94 3.44 16.12
CA VAL A 409 7.97 2.05 16.57
C VAL A 409 9.01 1.26 15.76
N SER A 410 9.80 0.46 16.47
CA SER A 410 10.84 -0.42 15.92
C SER A 410 11.02 -1.64 16.84
N PRO A 411 11.72 -2.71 16.43
CA PRO A 411 12.06 -3.80 17.34
C PRO A 411 12.99 -3.30 18.45
N TRP A 412 12.86 -3.89 19.64
CA TRP A 412 13.78 -3.64 20.74
C TRP A 412 15.11 -4.37 20.52
N MET A 413 16.21 -3.63 20.57
CA MET A 413 17.57 -4.16 20.39
C MET A 413 18.23 -4.40 21.75
N GLU A 414 18.28 -5.65 22.22
CA GLU A 414 18.76 -6.00 23.57
C GLU A 414 20.23 -5.64 23.79
N ALA A 415 21.06 -5.76 22.75
CA ALA A 415 22.48 -5.42 22.81
C ALA A 415 22.74 -3.89 22.78
N SER A 416 21.68 -3.06 22.69
CA SER A 416 21.78 -1.60 22.58
C SER A 416 22.63 -1.18 21.37
N ASN A 417 23.42 -0.12 21.50
CA ASN A 417 24.31 0.37 20.46
C ASN A 417 25.66 -0.38 20.43
N ILE A 418 26.34 -0.28 19.30
CA ILE A 418 27.61 -0.98 19.02
C ILE A 418 28.70 -0.64 20.03
N VAL A 419 28.72 0.59 20.58
CA VAL A 419 29.71 0.99 21.58
C VAL A 419 29.50 0.23 22.89
N THR A 420 28.25 0.13 23.35
CA THR A 420 27.89 -0.64 24.54
C THR A 420 28.10 -2.13 24.31
N TYR A 421 27.69 -2.65 23.14
CA TYR A 421 27.85 -4.05 22.77
C TYR A 421 29.33 -4.49 22.78
N LEU A 422 30.22 -3.71 22.18
CA LEU A 422 31.65 -4.02 22.10
C LEU A 422 32.37 -3.93 23.45
N LYS A 423 31.85 -3.13 24.40
CA LYS A 423 32.34 -3.07 25.78
C LYS A 423 31.97 -4.33 26.56
N THR A 424 30.76 -4.85 26.34
CA THR A 424 30.27 -6.06 27.02
C THR A 424 30.73 -7.35 26.34
N HIS A 425 31.06 -7.30 25.04
CA HIS A 425 31.46 -8.43 24.21
C HIS A 425 32.84 -8.20 23.56
N GLY A 426 33.86 -7.98 24.38
CA GLY A 426 35.21 -7.60 23.93
C GLY A 426 35.84 -8.55 22.89
N SER A 427 35.51 -9.85 22.95
CA SER A 427 36.05 -10.89 22.07
C SER A 427 35.33 -11.04 20.71
N VAL A 428 34.25 -10.30 20.45
CA VAL A 428 33.51 -10.42 19.19
C VAL A 428 34.35 -9.92 18.01
N PRO A 429 34.38 -10.64 16.88
CA PRO A 429 35.04 -10.19 15.66
C PRO A 429 34.49 -8.85 15.17
N ARG A 430 35.37 -7.91 14.83
CA ARG A 430 34.98 -6.55 14.43
C ARG A 430 34.66 -6.42 12.94
N ARG A 431 35.27 -7.26 12.12
CA ARG A 431 35.11 -7.25 10.66
C ARG A 431 33.65 -7.43 10.21
N PRO A 432 32.84 -8.36 10.77
CA PRO A 432 31.43 -8.47 10.39
C PRO A 432 30.62 -7.18 10.66
N LEU A 433 30.87 -6.52 11.79
CA LEU A 433 30.14 -5.31 12.19
C LEU A 433 30.44 -4.11 11.27
N ILE A 434 31.69 -3.94 10.84
CA ILE A 434 32.02 -2.87 9.88
C ILE A 434 31.48 -3.18 8.48
N CYS A 435 31.41 -4.47 8.08
CA CYS A 435 30.80 -4.88 6.81
C CYS A 435 29.31 -4.55 6.83
N ASP A 436 28.63 -4.85 7.93
CA ASP A 436 27.23 -4.49 8.15
C ASP A 436 26.99 -2.98 8.03
N VAL A 437 27.82 -2.17 8.70
CA VAL A 437 27.77 -0.70 8.61
C VAL A 437 27.98 -0.23 7.17
N ALA A 438 28.97 -0.78 6.47
CA ALA A 438 29.26 -0.43 5.08
C ALA A 438 28.10 -0.78 4.14
N CYS A 439 27.53 -1.99 4.24
CA CYS A 439 26.38 -2.43 3.44
C CYS A 439 25.13 -1.59 3.74
N GLY A 440 24.86 -1.27 5.00
CA GLY A 440 23.76 -0.38 5.37
C GLY A 440 23.93 1.02 4.78
N LEU A 441 25.14 1.57 4.82
CA LEU A 441 25.41 2.91 4.29
C LEU A 441 25.42 2.95 2.76
N GLU A 442 25.98 1.92 2.11
CA GLU A 442 25.90 1.72 0.66
C GLU A 442 24.44 1.71 0.20
N TYR A 443 23.59 0.91 0.84
CA TYR A 443 22.16 0.87 0.53
C TYR A 443 21.49 2.24 0.63
N LEU A 444 21.79 3.04 1.66
CA LEU A 444 21.26 4.40 1.78
C LEU A 444 21.77 5.31 0.65
N HIS A 445 23.06 5.25 0.35
CA HIS A 445 23.69 6.05 -0.69
C HIS A 445 23.18 5.68 -2.09
N ASP A 446 22.93 4.40 -2.33
CA ASP A 446 22.28 3.88 -3.54
C ASP A 446 20.84 4.35 -3.64
N LYS A 447 20.18 4.71 -2.52
CA LYS A 447 18.88 5.39 -2.50
C LYS A 447 18.95 6.92 -2.50
N ASN A 448 20.14 7.50 -2.71
CA ASN A 448 20.40 8.95 -2.59
C ASN A 448 20.08 9.53 -1.20
N ILE A 449 20.05 8.70 -0.17
CA ILE A 449 19.86 9.09 1.22
C ILE A 449 21.25 9.24 1.86
N VAL A 450 21.51 10.41 2.43
CA VAL A 450 22.67 10.72 3.27
C VAL A 450 22.22 10.60 4.72
N HIS A 451 22.90 9.80 5.53
CA HIS A 451 22.54 9.55 6.92
C HIS A 451 22.71 10.81 7.78
N GLY A 452 23.85 11.51 7.65
CA GLY A 452 24.09 12.83 8.22
C GLY A 452 24.48 12.88 9.71
N ASP A 453 24.21 11.83 10.49
CA ASP A 453 24.65 11.69 11.88
C ASP A 453 25.14 10.26 12.20
N LEU A 454 26.00 9.72 11.33
CA LEU A 454 26.55 8.38 11.54
C LEU A 454 27.58 8.40 12.69
N LYS A 455 27.32 7.61 13.74
CA LYS A 455 28.16 7.48 14.94
C LYS A 455 27.86 6.18 15.67
N GLY A 456 28.78 5.70 16.50
CA GLY A 456 28.61 4.46 17.27
C GLY A 456 27.26 4.36 18.01
N PRO A 457 26.82 5.39 18.76
CA PRO A 457 25.51 5.37 19.43
C PRO A 457 24.29 5.19 18.51
N ASN A 458 24.41 5.53 17.22
CA ASN A 458 23.34 5.40 16.22
C ASN A 458 23.43 4.09 15.42
N ILE A 459 24.28 3.15 15.84
CA ILE A 459 24.40 1.83 15.24
C ILE A 459 23.97 0.82 16.30
N LEU A 460 22.81 0.20 16.12
CA LEU A 460 22.30 -0.81 17.03
C LEU A 460 22.80 -2.20 16.64
N VAL A 461 22.88 -3.09 17.61
CA VAL A 461 23.24 -4.50 17.36
C VAL A 461 22.03 -5.37 17.66
N ASN A 462 21.66 -6.20 16.68
CA ASN A 462 20.51 -7.09 16.83
C ASN A 462 20.84 -8.35 17.64
N ASN A 463 19.83 -9.18 17.89
CA ASN A 463 19.95 -10.37 18.72
C ASN A 463 20.86 -11.46 18.11
N VAL A 464 21.18 -11.35 16.81
CA VAL A 464 22.11 -12.23 16.08
C VAL A 464 23.52 -11.64 16.02
N GLY A 465 23.75 -10.49 16.68
CA GLY A 465 25.07 -9.85 16.72
C GLY A 465 25.44 -9.08 15.44
N ARG A 466 24.45 -8.70 14.62
CA ARG A 466 24.63 -7.92 13.38
C ARG A 466 24.33 -6.44 13.61
N ALA A 467 25.05 -5.57 12.91
CA ALA A 467 24.88 -4.13 13.05
C ALA A 467 23.77 -3.58 12.14
N CYS A 468 22.98 -2.66 12.68
CA CYS A 468 21.89 -1.98 12.00
C CYS A 468 22.02 -0.46 12.21
N LEU A 469 22.03 0.32 11.13
CA LEU A 469 22.01 1.78 11.22
C LEU A 469 20.65 2.26 11.73
N ALA A 470 20.64 3.23 12.63
CA ALA A 470 19.46 3.81 13.25
C ALA A 470 19.57 5.34 13.32
N ASP A 471 18.47 5.99 13.73
CA ASP A 471 18.36 7.44 13.94
C ASP A 471 18.51 8.30 12.67
N PHE A 472 17.39 8.46 11.95
CA PHE A 472 17.31 9.20 10.69
C PHE A 472 16.96 10.70 10.90
N GLY A 473 17.07 11.23 12.12
CA GLY A 473 16.66 12.59 12.46
C GLY A 473 17.37 13.71 11.70
N LEU A 474 18.62 13.46 11.25
CA LEU A 474 19.40 14.37 10.39
C LEU A 474 19.52 13.90 8.94
N ALA A 475 18.93 12.76 8.58
CA ALA A 475 19.08 12.19 7.25
C ALA A 475 18.54 13.13 6.18
N SER A 476 19.14 13.09 4.99
CA SER A 476 18.80 13.97 3.88
C SER A 476 18.82 13.30 2.52
N ILE A 477 18.10 13.86 1.56
CA ILE A 477 18.03 13.31 0.19
C ILE A 477 18.88 14.18 -0.71
N GLN A 478 19.86 13.59 -1.40
CA GLN A 478 20.57 14.24 -2.49
C GLN A 478 19.77 14.09 -3.79
N ALA A 479 18.94 15.07 -4.11
CA ALA A 479 18.36 15.25 -5.45
C ALA A 479 19.04 16.44 -6.16
N ASP A 480 18.82 16.58 -7.48
CA ASP A 480 19.39 17.64 -8.37
C ASP A 480 19.62 18.98 -7.66
N LYS A 481 20.60 19.78 -8.10
CA LYS A 481 20.97 21.10 -7.51
C LYS A 481 19.77 22.03 -7.18
N ILE A 482 18.62 21.83 -7.82
CA ILE A 482 17.34 22.55 -7.62
C ILE A 482 16.61 22.12 -6.31
N PHE A 483 16.95 20.99 -5.71
CA PHE A 483 16.31 20.38 -4.53
C PHE A 483 17.18 20.36 -3.27
N SER A 484 18.46 20.71 -3.37
CA SER A 484 19.42 20.74 -2.25
C SER A 484 18.91 21.63 -1.11
N SER A 485 18.66 21.03 0.06
CA SER A 485 18.34 21.77 1.28
C SER A 485 19.63 22.07 2.05
N LYS A 486 19.82 23.34 2.43
CA LYS A 486 20.89 23.74 3.36
C LYS A 486 20.61 23.12 4.74
N ILE A 487 21.67 22.81 5.48
CA ILE A 487 21.55 22.46 6.90
C ILE A 487 20.97 23.70 7.59
N THR A 488 19.80 23.59 8.24
CA THR A 488 19.28 24.67 9.07
C THR A 488 20.21 24.86 10.26
N THR A 489 20.39 26.09 10.74
CA THR A 489 21.28 26.45 11.87
C THR A 489 21.05 25.60 13.13
N THR A 490 19.92 24.92 13.26
CA THR A 490 19.59 24.02 14.39
C THR A 490 20.09 22.60 14.19
N ALA A 491 20.18 22.11 12.95
CA ALA A 491 20.79 20.83 12.62
C ALA A 491 22.32 20.89 12.75
N THR A 492 22.92 22.07 12.58
CA THR A 492 24.35 22.31 12.85
C THR A 492 24.72 22.10 14.33
N PHE A 493 23.80 22.39 15.26
CA PHE A 493 23.97 22.09 16.69
C PHE A 493 23.68 20.62 17.06
N GLY A 494 23.02 19.86 16.17
CA GLY A 494 22.68 18.45 16.38
C GLY A 494 23.74 17.46 15.89
N CYS A 495 24.60 17.87 14.94
CA CYS A 495 25.68 17.02 14.43
C CYS A 495 26.73 16.76 15.50
N SER A 496 27.11 15.50 15.65
CA SER A 496 28.13 15.09 16.63
C SER A 496 29.52 15.47 16.12
N CYS A 497 30.08 16.59 16.60
CA CYS A 497 31.30 17.21 16.06
C CYS A 497 32.53 16.28 15.89
N ARG A 498 32.62 15.18 16.64
CA ARG A 498 33.71 14.19 16.56
C ARG A 498 33.66 13.35 15.27
N TRP A 499 32.48 13.14 14.70
CA TRP A 499 32.26 12.38 13.47
C TRP A 499 32.00 13.28 12.26
N ALA A 500 31.88 14.60 12.46
CA ALA A 500 31.63 15.55 11.38
C ALA A 500 32.87 15.71 10.50
N ALA A 501 32.65 15.72 9.19
CA ALA A 501 33.69 15.94 8.19
C ALA A 501 34.14 17.41 8.15
N PRO A 502 35.37 17.72 7.72
CA PRO A 502 35.90 19.08 7.71
C PRO A 502 34.99 20.08 6.98
N GLU A 503 34.39 19.69 5.86
CA GLU A 503 33.52 20.54 5.05
C GLU A 503 32.22 20.95 5.76
N LEU A 504 31.81 20.22 6.80
CA LEU A 504 30.63 20.55 7.61
C LEU A 504 30.88 21.66 8.64
N HIS A 505 32.13 22.10 8.80
CA HIS A 505 32.52 23.19 9.70
C HIS A 505 32.75 24.53 8.98
N ASN A 506 32.59 24.55 7.64
CA ASN A 506 32.70 25.75 6.81
C ASN A 506 31.39 26.56 6.80
N ASP A 507 31.42 27.74 6.16
CA ASP A 507 30.31 28.71 6.16
C ASP A 507 29.01 28.23 5.49
N ASP A 508 29.06 27.24 4.59
CA ASP A 508 27.88 26.65 3.92
C ASP A 508 27.88 25.11 4.07
N PRO A 509 27.62 24.60 5.28
CA PRO A 509 27.76 23.17 5.55
C PRO A 509 26.63 22.40 4.88
N ARG A 510 26.99 21.32 4.16
CA ARG A 510 26.04 20.46 3.44
C ARG A 510 26.37 19.01 3.71
N LEU A 511 25.37 18.25 4.16
CA LEU A 511 25.48 16.81 4.30
C LEU A 511 25.65 16.18 2.92
N THR A 512 26.65 15.33 2.79
CA THR A 512 26.93 14.61 1.55
C THR A 512 27.21 13.13 1.80
N LYS A 513 27.10 12.33 0.74
CA LYS A 513 27.58 10.94 0.78
C LYS A 513 29.04 10.86 1.25
N LYS A 514 29.85 11.86 0.92
CA LYS A 514 31.27 11.92 1.32
C LYS A 514 31.44 12.26 2.80
N SER A 515 30.62 13.15 3.34
CA SER A 515 30.62 13.42 4.79
C SER A 515 30.18 12.21 5.60
N ASP A 516 29.28 11.37 5.07
CA ASP A 516 28.94 10.08 5.69
C ASP A 516 30.11 9.09 5.64
N VAL A 517 30.87 9.04 4.54
CA VAL A 517 32.06 8.17 4.42
C VAL A 517 33.13 8.58 5.44
N TRP A 518 33.34 9.87 5.66
CA TRP A 518 34.20 10.36 6.74
C TRP A 518 33.72 9.86 8.12
N ALA A 519 32.43 10.05 8.41
CA ALA A 519 31.83 9.59 9.65
C ALA A 519 31.93 8.06 9.83
N MET A 520 31.84 7.30 8.73
CA MET A 520 32.06 5.85 8.71
C MET A 520 33.50 5.49 9.06
N GLY A 521 34.50 6.23 8.57
CA GLY A 521 35.89 6.09 9.00
C GLY A 521 36.05 6.29 10.52
N CYS A 522 35.38 7.31 11.09
CA CYS A 522 35.34 7.54 12.53
C CYS A 522 34.68 6.38 13.30
N VAL A 523 33.61 5.79 12.76
CA VAL A 523 32.96 4.62 13.33
C VAL A 523 33.84 3.38 13.26
N PHE A 524 34.52 3.12 12.14
CA PHE A 524 35.45 2.00 12.02
C PHE A 524 36.59 2.11 13.03
N PHE A 525 37.16 3.32 13.16
CA PHE A 525 38.13 3.61 14.21
C PHE A 525 37.58 3.30 15.61
N GLU A 526 36.37 3.75 15.92
CA GLU A 526 35.72 3.51 17.22
C GLU A 526 35.49 2.02 17.48
N ILE A 527 35.04 1.26 16.48
CA ILE A 527 34.77 -0.18 16.57
C ILE A 527 36.05 -1.00 16.86
N PHE A 528 37.16 -0.66 16.21
CA PHE A 528 38.41 -1.39 16.39
C PHE A 528 39.18 -0.97 17.64
N THR A 529 39.24 0.34 17.93
CA THR A 529 40.05 0.84 19.04
C THR A 529 39.30 0.87 20.36
N GLY A 530 37.96 0.90 20.32
CA GLY A 530 37.11 1.18 21.47
C GLY A 530 37.26 2.61 22.01
N LEU A 531 37.90 3.51 21.26
CA LEU A 531 38.15 4.90 21.65
C LEU A 531 37.24 5.85 20.86
N LEU A 532 36.86 6.95 21.50
CA LEU A 532 36.16 8.04 20.83
C LEU A 532 37.09 8.75 19.84
N PRO A 533 36.62 9.11 18.63
CA PRO A 533 37.35 10.00 17.74
C PRO A 533 37.65 11.33 18.43
N PHE A 534 38.91 11.77 18.35
CA PHE A 534 39.43 12.95 19.05
C PHE A 534 39.19 12.92 20.58
N GLY A 535 39.22 11.73 21.18
CA GLY A 535 38.97 11.52 22.61
C GLY A 535 39.89 12.31 23.54
N GLU A 536 41.05 12.74 23.05
CA GLU A 536 42.00 13.58 23.77
C GLU A 536 41.57 15.06 23.89
N CYS A 537 40.58 15.50 23.12
CA CYS A 537 40.06 16.87 23.16
C CYS A 537 38.98 17.05 24.23
N SER A 538 39.11 18.12 25.01
CA SER A 538 38.23 18.43 26.15
C SER A 538 36.92 19.12 25.75
N ASN A 539 36.84 19.73 24.57
CA ASN A 539 35.63 20.43 24.10
C ASN A 539 35.52 20.45 22.57
N ASN A 540 34.32 20.77 22.07
CA ASN A 540 34.00 20.82 20.65
C ASN A 540 34.87 21.81 19.86
N GLY A 541 35.24 22.94 20.46
CA GLY A 541 36.10 23.94 19.80
C GLY A 541 37.50 23.39 19.49
N GLN A 542 38.08 22.62 20.41
CA GLN A 542 39.36 21.94 20.18
C GLN A 542 39.27 20.87 19.09
N ILE A 543 38.17 20.12 19.06
CA ILE A 543 37.92 19.08 18.05
C ILE A 543 37.83 19.73 16.66
N ILE A 544 36.97 20.74 16.51
CA ILE A 544 36.79 21.47 15.26
C ILE A 544 38.12 22.09 14.80
N TRP A 545 38.87 22.72 15.72
CA TRP A 545 40.16 23.30 15.39
C TRP A 545 41.16 22.27 14.87
N LYS A 546 41.22 21.07 15.47
CA LYS A 546 42.08 19.97 14.99
C LYS A 546 41.65 19.46 13.62
N ILE A 547 40.35 19.19 13.44
CA ILE A 547 39.80 18.74 12.15
C ILE A 547 40.14 19.76 11.05
N MET A 548 39.93 21.06 11.32
CA MET A 548 40.25 22.13 10.37
C MET A 548 41.74 22.32 10.10
N LYS A 549 42.63 21.77 10.95
CA LYS A 549 44.08 21.73 10.72
C LYS A 549 44.54 20.46 9.99
N GLY A 550 43.61 19.57 9.61
CA GLY A 550 43.93 18.31 8.95
C GLY A 550 44.42 17.23 9.91
N ASN A 551 44.23 17.41 11.23
CA ASN A 551 44.56 16.37 12.20
C ASN A 551 43.49 15.27 12.15
N LEU A 552 43.94 14.02 12.20
CA LEU A 552 43.10 12.84 12.28
C LEU A 552 42.96 12.35 13.74
N PRO A 553 41.97 11.49 14.05
CA PRO A 553 41.85 10.88 15.38
C PRO A 553 43.15 10.24 15.85
N ALA A 554 43.62 10.63 17.05
CA ALA A 554 44.88 10.16 17.58
C ALA A 554 44.78 8.72 18.09
N VAL A 555 45.70 7.87 17.63
CA VAL A 555 45.93 6.54 18.23
C VAL A 555 46.99 6.68 19.30
N LEU A 556 46.58 7.02 20.52
CA LEU A 556 47.51 7.21 21.65
C LEU A 556 48.18 5.90 22.09
N ASP A 557 47.56 4.76 21.78
CA ASP A 557 48.04 3.43 22.12
C ASP A 557 48.02 2.54 20.87
N VAL A 558 49.20 2.37 20.26
CA VAL A 558 49.39 1.59 19.02
C VAL A 558 49.01 0.13 19.21
N SER A 559 49.01 -0.40 20.45
CA SER A 559 48.58 -1.77 20.72
C SER A 559 47.08 -1.98 20.43
N ARG A 560 46.26 -0.93 20.44
CA ARG A 560 44.84 -1.00 20.04
C ARG A 560 44.65 -1.15 18.53
N TRP A 561 45.70 -0.90 17.75
CA TRP A 561 45.76 -1.20 16.33
C TRP A 561 46.41 -2.56 16.05
N ALA A 562 47.01 -3.21 17.07
CA ALA A 562 47.58 -4.54 16.93
C ALA A 562 46.44 -5.56 16.74
N GLY A 563 46.26 -6.03 15.51
CA GLY A 563 45.12 -6.86 15.09
C GLY A 563 44.30 -6.25 13.96
N LEU A 564 44.54 -4.98 13.63
CA LEU A 564 44.03 -4.32 12.44
C LEU A 564 45.05 -4.52 11.31
N ASP A 565 44.67 -5.25 10.26
CA ASP A 565 45.55 -5.44 9.11
C ASP A 565 45.84 -4.09 8.40
N GLU A 566 46.93 -4.05 7.64
CA GLU A 566 47.36 -2.82 6.97
C GLU A 566 46.33 -2.32 5.95
N SER A 567 45.59 -3.24 5.33
CA SER A 567 44.51 -2.94 4.38
C SER A 567 43.37 -2.16 5.05
N MET A 568 42.90 -2.61 6.22
CA MET A 568 41.83 -1.96 6.98
C MET A 568 42.25 -0.58 7.48
N ARG A 569 43.53 -0.45 7.84
CA ARG A 569 44.10 0.82 8.27
C ARG A 569 44.10 1.83 7.14
N ASP A 570 44.60 1.41 5.98
CA ASP A 570 44.60 2.21 4.76
C ASP A 570 43.17 2.62 4.37
N LEU A 571 42.22 1.70 4.45
CA LEU A 571 40.80 1.99 4.20
C LEU A 571 40.25 3.08 5.11
N ILE A 572 40.50 3.01 6.43
CA ILE A 572 40.08 4.03 7.38
C ILE A 572 40.71 5.39 7.04
N TYR A 573 42.00 5.42 6.70
CA TYR A 573 42.67 6.66 6.30
C TYR A 573 42.09 7.26 5.03
N ARG A 574 41.78 6.44 4.02
CA ARG A 574 41.10 6.89 2.79
C ARG A 574 39.71 7.44 3.03
N CYS A 575 38.97 6.92 4.02
CA CYS A 575 37.69 7.52 4.43
C CYS A 575 37.85 8.93 5.01
N TRP A 576 39.02 9.27 5.56
CA TRP A 576 39.34 10.59 6.11
C TRP A 576 40.13 11.48 5.14
N ALA A 577 39.92 11.34 3.84
CA ALA A 577 40.56 12.24 2.88
C ALA A 577 40.09 13.69 3.10
N THR A 578 41.04 14.63 3.08
CA THR A 578 40.75 16.06 3.26
C THR A 578 39.92 16.62 2.10
N ASP A 579 40.18 16.15 0.88
CA ASP A 579 39.30 16.41 -0.26
C ASP A 579 38.20 15.33 -0.32
N PRO A 580 36.91 15.70 -0.15
CA PRO A 580 35.80 14.76 -0.25
C PRO A 580 35.74 14.00 -1.59
N GLY A 581 36.33 14.55 -2.66
CA GLY A 581 36.46 13.91 -3.97
C GLY A 581 37.37 12.67 -3.95
N GLU A 582 38.35 12.62 -3.06
CA GLU A 582 39.32 11.53 -2.93
C GLU A 582 38.81 10.38 -2.04
N CYS A 583 37.80 10.64 -1.20
CA CYS A 583 37.19 9.59 -0.39
C CYS A 583 36.64 8.47 -1.29
N PRO A 584 36.75 7.19 -0.90
CA PRO A 584 36.16 6.09 -1.64
C PRO A 584 34.63 6.19 -1.66
N ARG A 585 33.99 5.52 -2.61
CA ARG A 585 32.52 5.31 -2.61
C ARG A 585 32.19 4.12 -1.73
N CYS A 586 31.03 4.13 -1.05
CA CYS A 586 30.60 2.99 -0.22
C CYS A 586 30.63 1.65 -0.99
N GLN A 587 30.23 1.64 -2.26
CA GLN A 587 30.33 0.46 -3.13
C GLN A 587 31.76 -0.10 -3.24
N GLN A 588 32.77 0.76 -3.33
CA GLN A 588 34.17 0.34 -3.39
C GLN A 588 34.63 -0.24 -2.05
N ILE A 589 34.18 0.37 -0.94
CA ILE A 589 34.49 -0.07 0.42
C ILE A 589 33.88 -1.45 0.68
N VAL A 590 32.62 -1.67 0.32
CA VAL A 590 31.92 -2.97 0.43
C VAL A 590 32.65 -4.06 -0.36
N GLN A 591 33.04 -3.76 -1.61
CA GLN A 591 33.81 -4.68 -2.45
C GLN A 591 35.18 -5.03 -1.84
N GLU A 592 35.91 -4.03 -1.35
CA GLU A 592 37.24 -4.21 -0.75
C GLU A 592 37.17 -5.02 0.56
N LEU A 593 36.12 -4.82 1.36
CA LEU A 593 35.90 -5.59 2.58
C LEU A 593 35.60 -7.07 2.30
N GLY A 594 35.29 -7.44 1.05
CA GLY A 594 34.71 -8.74 0.72
C GLY A 594 33.36 -8.93 1.38
N ALA A 595 32.63 -7.83 1.58
CA ALA A 595 31.32 -7.86 2.19
C ALA A 595 30.33 -8.39 1.16
N ASP A 596 30.15 -9.71 1.11
CA ASP A 596 29.04 -10.32 0.41
C ASP A 596 27.77 -9.91 1.17
N GLY A 597 27.03 -8.90 0.67
CA GLY A 597 25.63 -8.71 1.08
C GLY A 597 24.93 -10.07 1.06
N PRO A 598 24.01 -10.38 1.98
CA PRO A 598 23.81 -11.69 2.64
C PRO A 598 23.78 -12.94 1.74
N SER A 599 24.89 -13.33 1.11
CA SER A 599 24.94 -14.35 0.04
C SER A 599 26.03 -15.40 0.25
N SER A 600 26.74 -15.39 1.38
CA SER A 600 27.61 -16.47 1.81
C SER A 600 26.91 -17.27 2.91
N GLU A 601 27.31 -18.53 3.11
CA GLU A 601 26.60 -19.63 3.81
C GLU A 601 26.04 -19.34 5.24
N ASP A 602 26.35 -18.19 5.85
CA ASP A 602 25.77 -17.65 7.10
C ASP A 602 24.63 -16.61 6.87
N GLY A 603 24.33 -16.28 5.61
CA GLY A 603 23.40 -15.23 5.17
C GLY A 603 21.93 -15.64 5.19
N ASP A 604 21.65 -16.95 5.24
CA ASP A 604 20.30 -17.48 5.36
C ASP A 604 19.70 -17.10 6.72
N ASP A 605 20.42 -17.27 7.83
CA ASP A 605 19.94 -16.88 9.18
C ASP A 605 19.64 -15.37 9.32
N VAL A 606 20.37 -14.51 8.61
CA VAL A 606 20.20 -13.03 8.69
C VAL A 606 19.08 -12.54 7.79
N ARG A 607 18.96 -13.08 6.56
CA ARG A 607 17.80 -12.84 5.70
C ARG A 607 16.54 -13.40 6.34
N ASP A 608 16.65 -14.59 6.94
CA ASP A 608 15.57 -15.23 7.66
C ASP A 608 15.21 -14.44 8.90
N TRP A 609 16.14 -13.91 9.70
CA TRP A 609 15.80 -13.05 10.84
C TRP A 609 15.09 -11.77 10.40
N PHE A 610 15.60 -11.04 9.40
CA PHE A 610 14.97 -9.79 8.94
C PHE A 610 13.60 -10.04 8.32
N ALA A 611 13.47 -11.08 7.49
CA ALA A 611 12.20 -11.50 6.92
C ALA A 611 11.24 -12.00 8.00
N HIS A 612 11.73 -12.78 8.97
CA HIS A 612 10.97 -13.35 10.08
C HIS A 612 10.48 -12.27 11.03
N GLU A 613 11.30 -11.34 11.50
CA GLU A 613 10.84 -10.27 12.39
C GLU A 613 9.88 -9.31 11.70
N LYS A 614 10.14 -8.96 10.44
CA LYS A 614 9.22 -8.11 9.67
C LYS A 614 7.91 -8.83 9.38
N GLN A 615 7.95 -10.12 9.05
CA GLN A 615 6.77 -10.94 8.83
C GLN A 615 6.01 -11.19 10.13
N HIS A 616 6.70 -11.47 11.23
CA HIS A 616 6.13 -11.67 12.57
C HIS A 616 5.45 -10.40 13.08
N PHE A 617 6.07 -9.23 12.89
CA PHE A 617 5.44 -7.95 13.18
C PHE A 617 4.24 -7.66 12.26
N ARG A 618 4.36 -7.90 10.94
CA ARG A 618 3.24 -7.75 9.98
C ARG A 618 2.08 -8.71 10.29
N ASP A 619 2.37 -9.93 10.72
CA ASP A 619 1.39 -10.93 11.14
C ASP A 619 0.72 -10.55 12.48
N ALA A 620 1.45 -9.90 13.38
CA ALA A 620 0.90 -9.31 14.61
C ALA A 620 0.03 -8.07 14.33
N MET A 621 0.31 -7.31 13.26
CA MET A 621 -0.41 -6.09 12.85
C MET A 621 -1.55 -6.32 11.84
N ARG A 622 -2.17 -7.52 11.84
CA ARG A 622 -3.21 -8.01 10.89
C ARG A 622 -4.51 -7.17 10.75
N LYS A 623 -4.55 -5.91 11.19
CA LYS A 623 -5.63 -4.96 10.87
C LYS A 623 -5.17 -3.61 10.33
N SER A 624 -3.98 -3.47 9.75
CA SER A 624 -3.71 -2.26 8.96
C SER A 624 -4.66 -2.23 7.75
N SER A 625 -5.74 -1.47 7.90
CA SER A 625 -6.75 -1.18 6.89
C SER A 625 -6.06 -0.92 5.54
N SER A 626 -6.44 -1.64 4.48
CA SER A 626 -5.98 -1.29 3.14
C SER A 626 -6.47 0.12 2.81
N ILE A 627 -5.62 1.13 2.93
CA ILE A 627 -5.96 2.52 2.62
C ILE A 627 -6.33 2.58 1.14
N GLN A 628 -7.59 2.87 0.87
CA GLN A 628 -8.07 3.07 -0.48
C GLN A 628 -7.82 4.51 -0.88
N ILE A 629 -6.83 4.72 -1.75
CA ILE A 629 -6.52 6.04 -2.31
C ILE A 629 -7.47 6.33 -3.49
N ASP A 630 -8.16 7.46 -3.44
CA ASP A 630 -9.01 7.95 -4.55
C ASP A 630 -8.14 8.57 -5.65
N LEU A 631 -7.81 7.74 -6.65
CA LEU A 631 -6.95 8.10 -7.78
C LEU A 631 -7.53 9.24 -8.65
N THR A 632 -8.85 9.39 -8.72
CA THR A 632 -9.49 10.49 -9.47
C THR A 632 -9.43 11.81 -8.71
N ARG A 633 -9.44 11.76 -7.37
CA ARG A 633 -9.17 12.93 -6.54
C ARG A 633 -7.68 13.30 -6.60
N VAL A 634 -6.77 12.31 -6.65
CA VAL A 634 -5.34 12.54 -6.90
C VAL A 634 -5.12 13.27 -8.23
N GLU A 635 -5.74 12.79 -9.31
CA GLU A 635 -5.68 13.42 -10.63
C GLU A 635 -6.11 14.90 -10.58
N ARG A 636 -7.25 15.19 -9.92
CA ARG A 636 -7.77 16.55 -9.76
C ARG A 636 -6.83 17.44 -8.96
N VAL A 637 -6.21 16.92 -7.91
CA VAL A 637 -5.24 17.68 -7.11
C VAL A 637 -3.99 17.97 -7.94
N LEU A 638 -3.43 16.98 -8.64
CA LEU A 638 -2.26 17.17 -9.51
C LEU A 638 -2.56 18.14 -10.66
N ASN A 639 -3.71 18.04 -11.30
CA ASN A 639 -4.17 18.98 -12.34
C ASN A 639 -4.44 20.39 -11.78
N GLY A 640 -4.92 20.50 -10.54
CA GLY A 640 -5.04 21.77 -9.83
C GLY A 640 -3.68 22.42 -9.58
N SER A 641 -2.67 21.63 -9.19
CA SER A 641 -1.27 22.08 -9.05
C SER A 641 -0.62 22.43 -10.39
N LEU A 642 -1.10 21.87 -11.50
CA LEU A 642 -0.72 22.27 -12.87
C LEU A 642 -1.37 23.60 -13.30
N ASN A 643 -2.51 23.97 -12.72
CA ASN A 643 -3.24 25.23 -12.95
C ASN A 643 -2.94 26.28 -11.88
N ILE A 644 -1.69 26.75 -11.84
CA ILE A 644 -1.34 27.93 -11.03
C ILE A 644 -1.99 29.18 -11.66
N PRO A 645 -2.70 30.06 -10.91
CA PRO A 645 -3.54 31.16 -11.42
C PRO A 645 -2.84 32.33 -12.14
N TRP A 646 -1.74 32.14 -12.85
CA TRP A 646 -1.13 33.19 -13.67
C TRP A 646 -1.59 33.16 -15.14
N LEU A 647 -2.30 32.11 -15.59
CA LEU A 647 -2.87 32.06 -16.95
C LEU A 647 -4.31 32.61 -17.05
N LYS A 648 -4.95 32.97 -15.94
CA LYS A 648 -6.25 33.69 -15.98
C LYS A 648 -6.11 35.18 -16.29
N TYR A 649 -4.89 35.72 -16.28
CA TYR A 649 -4.62 37.13 -16.59
C TYR A 649 -4.15 37.38 -18.04
N ILE A 650 -3.86 36.33 -18.81
CA ILE A 650 -3.41 36.46 -20.20
C ILE A 650 -4.56 36.26 -21.21
N ASN A 651 -5.69 35.69 -20.80
CA ASN A 651 -6.81 35.41 -21.70
C ASN A 651 -8.03 36.35 -21.57
N THR A 652 -7.90 37.45 -20.82
CA THR A 652 -8.93 38.50 -20.67
C THR A 652 -8.47 39.87 -21.14
N SER A 653 -7.51 39.92 -22.07
CA SER A 653 -7.15 41.16 -22.76
C SER A 653 -6.68 40.88 -24.16
N LEU A 654 -7.59 40.44 -25.04
CA LEU A 654 -7.50 40.64 -26.50
C LEU A 654 -8.91 40.52 -27.11
N ASN A 655 -9.86 41.28 -26.55
CA ASN A 655 -11.00 41.79 -27.30
C ASN A 655 -10.74 43.29 -27.52
N PHE A 656 -10.09 43.61 -28.63
CA PHE A 656 -10.15 44.95 -29.23
C PHE A 656 -10.19 44.79 -30.74
N SER A 657 -11.40 44.66 -31.27
CA SER A 657 -11.71 45.13 -32.60
C SER A 657 -12.13 46.61 -32.50
N GLN A 658 -11.53 47.44 -33.36
CA GLN A 658 -11.90 48.81 -33.76
C GLN A 658 -11.19 50.01 -33.08
N ALA A 659 -10.31 50.62 -33.90
CA ALA A 659 -10.02 52.06 -34.07
C ALA A 659 -8.98 52.76 -33.12
N PRO A 660 -8.42 53.94 -33.48
CA PRO A 660 -6.99 54.08 -33.82
C PRO A 660 -6.19 55.10 -32.98
N CYS A 661 -4.85 54.94 -32.99
CA CYS A 661 -3.79 55.96 -32.90
C CYS A 661 -3.86 57.05 -31.78
N LYS A 662 -2.88 57.05 -30.85
CA LYS A 662 -1.87 58.14 -30.67
C LYS A 662 -1.10 58.01 -29.33
N GLN A 663 0.23 58.15 -29.45
CA GLN A 663 1.21 58.75 -28.50
C GLN A 663 1.48 58.11 -27.11
N GLY A 664 2.77 57.77 -26.89
CA GLY A 664 3.42 58.06 -25.60
C GLY A 664 4.36 56.98 -25.02
N LYS A 665 5.64 56.99 -25.45
CA LYS A 665 6.89 56.73 -24.68
C LYS A 665 6.72 56.60 -23.14
N ARG A 666 7.45 55.80 -22.34
CA ARG A 666 8.89 55.41 -22.33
C ARG A 666 9.15 54.54 -21.07
N ASN A 667 10.16 53.66 -21.17
CA ASN A 667 11.12 53.20 -20.13
C ASN A 667 10.62 52.52 -18.84
N VAL A 668 10.76 51.19 -18.75
CA VAL A 668 11.55 50.48 -17.72
C VAL A 668 12.01 49.13 -18.32
N LEU A 669 13.16 49.12 -19.01
CA LEU A 669 13.90 47.91 -19.40
C LEU A 669 15.37 48.31 -19.49
N GLU A 670 16.05 48.33 -18.35
CA GLU A 670 17.51 48.32 -18.27
C GLU A 670 17.88 47.67 -16.94
N ASN A 671 18.29 46.40 -17.04
CA ASN A 671 19.25 45.67 -16.19
C ASN A 671 18.80 44.23 -16.00
N LEU A 672 19.24 43.38 -16.94
CA LEU A 672 19.84 42.06 -16.73
C LEU A 672 20.13 41.49 -18.12
N LYS A 673 21.35 41.73 -18.60
CA LYS A 673 21.92 41.09 -19.78
C LYS A 673 22.73 39.87 -19.37
N ASP A 674 22.52 38.83 -20.17
CA ASP A 674 23.47 37.82 -20.64
C ASP A 674 23.93 36.71 -19.68
N GLY A 675 23.24 35.57 -19.85
CA GLY A 675 23.65 34.22 -19.46
C GLY A 675 22.53 33.25 -19.86
N ASP A 676 22.79 32.39 -20.85
CA ASP A 676 21.92 31.32 -21.38
C ASP A 676 20.94 31.66 -22.52
N ALA A 677 21.49 32.16 -23.63
CA ALA A 677 20.89 32.01 -24.96
C ALA A 677 21.60 30.89 -25.74
N GLN A 678 21.43 29.62 -25.31
CA GLN A 678 21.92 28.46 -26.09
C GLN A 678 21.12 27.15 -25.84
N LEU A 679 19.80 27.23 -25.64
CA LEU A 679 18.93 26.03 -25.49
C LEU A 679 17.57 26.17 -26.21
N GLN A 680 17.53 26.91 -27.32
CA GLN A 680 16.31 27.11 -28.11
C GLN A 680 16.37 26.64 -29.56
N VAL A 681 17.36 25.82 -29.94
CA VAL A 681 17.49 25.33 -31.34
C VAL A 681 17.26 23.83 -31.50
N ASP A 682 17.28 23.02 -30.44
CA ASP A 682 17.10 21.55 -30.58
C ASP A 682 15.65 21.04 -30.41
N PHE A 683 14.68 21.92 -30.16
CA PHE A 683 13.27 21.52 -30.01
C PHE A 683 12.47 21.50 -31.33
N LEU A 684 13.09 21.84 -32.46
CA LEU A 684 12.44 21.95 -33.77
C LEU A 684 12.90 20.92 -34.82
N TYR A 685 13.67 19.91 -34.43
CA TYR A 685 14.11 18.83 -35.33
C TYR A 685 13.56 17.43 -35.03
N LEU A 686 12.67 17.28 -34.04
CA LEU A 686 12.06 15.99 -33.68
C LEU A 686 10.55 15.87 -34.02
N VAL A 687 9.98 16.85 -34.73
CA VAL A 687 8.57 16.81 -35.19
C VAL A 687 8.51 16.91 -36.72
N SER A 688 9.19 16.00 -37.41
CA SER A 688 8.99 15.80 -38.85
C SER A 688 9.61 14.47 -39.32
N ALA A 689 8.88 13.38 -39.10
CA ALA A 689 9.03 12.15 -39.88
C ALA A 689 7.63 11.63 -40.27
N PRO A 690 7.35 11.40 -41.56
CA PRO A 690 6.02 11.02 -42.05
C PRO A 690 5.72 9.53 -41.83
N GLN A 691 4.44 9.23 -41.62
CA GLN A 691 3.91 7.88 -41.44
C GLN A 691 4.14 6.96 -42.67
N PRO A 692 4.38 5.65 -42.48
CA PRO A 692 4.28 4.70 -43.58
C PRO A 692 2.82 4.35 -43.87
N ARG A 693 2.42 4.54 -45.14
CA ARG A 693 1.15 4.08 -45.70
C ARG A 693 1.16 2.56 -45.86
N ILE A 694 0.06 1.93 -45.48
CA ILE A 694 -0.31 0.58 -45.92
C ILE A 694 -0.94 0.68 -47.31
N THR A 695 -0.35 0.01 -48.31
CA THR A 695 -1.05 -0.51 -49.52
C THR A 695 -0.26 -1.69 -50.08
N GLY A 696 -0.98 -2.75 -50.46
CA GLY A 696 -0.44 -4.09 -50.75
C GLY A 696 0.30 -4.28 -52.07
N ILE A 697 0.93 -5.43 -52.22
CA ILE A 697 0.47 -6.64 -52.95
C ILE A 697 1.06 -7.85 -52.22
#